data_AF-A0A9E5B0C1-F1
#
_entry.id   AF-A0A9E5B0C1-F1
#
_cell.length_a   1.000
_cell.length_b   1.000
_cell.length_c   1.000
_cell.angle_alpha   90.00
_cell.angle_beta   90.00
_cell.angle_gamma   90.00
#
_symmetry.space_group_name_H-M   'P 1'
#
loop_
_entity.id
_entity.type
_entity.pdbx_description
1 polymer ?
#
loop_
_entity_poly.entity_id
_entity_poly.type
_entity_poly.pdbx_seq_one_letter_code
_entity_poly.pdbx_strand_id
1 'polypeptide(L)'
;MGVAKPSIFRRLARKVVRGFVRRYYPYIEITGGENLPEEGPLLLVANHPNSLLDAVLVGIAARRPVRFLAKASLFQIPLFGRVLLALGMVPVYRRSDDPSLVKRNLTSLAVAAEQLKQGDAIGIFPEGKSHDAARVENVKSGAARMAIQAVREGAVALNLVPIGLNYESKERFRSAVWIRVGKPMDVNAWLANQSGDDRQAIRQLSVEIDRRLKELVVHLEEASLEPILDDLEVLLPPPDASAQNPFARLRQRKRLADAMNHFLDTDRPRAEAMAGRIQQSNDRLAAAGLTARSVILRRRGIWLALLLLGEALFMVLGLWKLLVLVGTLYHLLPFLLTRFVARRVQAPGRTTIALVRFGLGLPIYAAWYAFHAWWMAGYFLPWVVWTSLVGMPFAGLLALDYWYRVERTSPAWWRQIGLLFRPARFRELRAEHDQIRSDLREMADAYSQARAPEPLPLNTFSWRRLAWGAARWGTVVLVAFFAVAWLRTGLREDRIAEFERPAPQLGRWSAQVLDAALESDERTLHDLIGSTRESEARAAQLQAEFKSGKRSFYTQADDDSIRQAMLNYLACRTTLLDLVLKYQQRAEIGDERLRWRAFLVSLAAASAISDSSLKLVTRFGSTPEAVRKLNEGDAAWGLPPGIFDMVKRNLLQAQTRDFMDQALATYRSEDATLRRLELVNPAPFSRFHEIVLQHSQSRAELLPLLVESRLTAPVKEAGRMSRDAAYRGQVFVSTWLGDTRFRRPRNGQLMIQPRELSEFRAKLKPGDILIERQNWFLSRAFMPGFWAHAALYVGTTNDLVRLGLDRDPRVMAHWAKYAVRDAEGHEHLILEAVPQGVRMTTLEHCIGVADAAAILRPRVAESDVRMAISRAFSHLGKPYDFDFDFFSSDKLVCTELVYRCYEGSLQFALVDVMGRRTMPPTELVRKFAAESGQPKAQLECVCFLDGDERRGRASFQSEALFIDTLQRPGLMLFPAAGNSQANQE
;
A
#
# COMPACT_ATOMS: atom_id res chain seq x y z
N MET A 1 -16.68 36.49 27.61
CA MET A 1 -17.00 35.10 27.24
C MET A 1 -15.75 34.25 27.36
N GLY A 2 -15.74 33.25 28.24
CA GLY A 2 -14.58 32.38 28.49
C GLY A 2 -14.11 31.69 27.22
N VAL A 3 -12.78 31.62 27.02
CA VAL A 3 -12.13 30.98 25.87
C VAL A 3 -12.56 29.51 25.83
N ALA A 4 -13.52 29.18 24.96
CA ALA A 4 -13.97 27.82 24.74
C ALA A 4 -12.76 26.92 24.47
N LYS A 5 -12.63 25.82 25.22
CA LYS A 5 -11.59 24.80 25.01
C LYS A 5 -11.50 24.53 23.50
N PRO A 6 -10.31 24.67 22.87
CA PRO A 6 -10.20 24.55 21.42
C PRO A 6 -10.74 23.18 21.01
N SER A 7 -11.72 23.16 20.11
CA SER A 7 -12.29 21.90 19.61
C SER A 7 -11.18 20.97 19.14
N ILE A 8 -11.41 19.65 19.25
CA ILE A 8 -10.44 18.63 18.84
C ILE A 8 -9.93 18.91 17.41
N PHE A 9 -10.83 19.34 16.52
CA PHE A 9 -10.51 19.80 15.17
C PHE A 9 -9.47 20.93 15.14
N ARG A 10 -9.60 21.98 15.96
CA ARG A 10 -8.64 23.10 15.99
C ARG A 10 -7.24 22.65 16.43
N ARG A 11 -7.16 21.79 17.46
CA ARG A 11 -5.88 21.25 17.92
C ARG A 11 -5.23 20.37 16.86
N LEU A 12 -6.02 19.52 16.20
CA LEU A 12 -5.54 18.66 15.12
C LEU A 12 -5.05 19.46 13.92
N ALA A 13 -5.82 20.44 13.45
CA ALA A 13 -5.46 21.31 12.34
C ALA A 13 -4.14 22.06 12.59
N ARG A 14 -3.95 22.63 13.79
CA ARG A 14 -2.67 23.28 14.17
C ARG A 14 -1.50 22.31 14.19
N LYS A 15 -1.68 21.10 14.72
CA LYS A 15 -0.63 20.06 14.72
C LYS A 15 -0.24 19.66 13.30
N VAL A 16 -1.22 19.44 12.43
CA VAL A 16 -0.99 19.09 11.01
C VAL A 16 -0.24 20.20 10.28
N VAL A 17 -0.70 21.45 10.39
CA VAL A 17 -0.07 22.60 9.72
C VAL A 17 1.35 22.87 10.26
N ARG A 18 1.58 22.77 11.58
CA ARG A 18 2.93 22.89 12.15
C ARG A 18 3.84 21.75 11.68
N GLY A 19 3.32 20.52 11.60
CA GLY A 19 4.06 19.37 11.07
C GLY A 19 4.44 19.56 9.60
N PHE A 20 3.51 20.08 8.79
CA PHE A 20 3.73 20.45 7.40
C PHE A 20 4.89 21.46 7.27
N VAL A 21 4.85 22.57 8.01
CA VAL A 21 5.87 23.63 7.91
C VAL A 21 7.23 23.11 8.35
N ARG A 22 7.30 22.31 9.42
CA ARG A 22 8.55 21.70 9.89
C ARG A 22 9.12 20.65 8.93
N ARG A 23 8.29 20.03 8.08
CA ARG A 23 8.76 19.10 7.04
C ARG A 23 9.26 19.86 5.82
N TYR A 24 8.58 20.95 5.46
CA TYR A 24 8.96 21.81 4.34
C TYR A 24 10.24 22.60 4.64
N TYR A 25 10.33 23.23 5.81
CA TYR A 25 11.52 23.90 6.34
C TYR A 25 12.05 23.12 7.56
N PRO A 26 12.89 22.10 7.35
CA PRO A 26 13.47 21.31 8.43
C PRO A 26 14.52 22.07 9.25
N TYR A 27 15.05 23.16 8.68
CA TYR A 27 16.05 24.03 9.31
C TYR A 27 15.38 25.37 9.63
N ILE A 28 14.92 25.51 10.88
CA ILE A 28 14.37 26.78 11.40
C ILE A 28 15.24 27.20 12.57
N GLU A 29 15.83 28.39 12.48
CA GLU A 29 16.58 29.02 13.55
C GLU A 29 15.84 30.27 14.01
N ILE A 30 15.68 30.43 15.33
CA ILE A 30 15.01 31.59 15.94
C ILE A 30 16.06 32.32 16.77
N THR A 31 16.34 33.58 16.45
CA THR A 31 17.22 34.46 17.22
C THR A 31 16.39 35.56 17.86
N GLY A 32 16.67 35.91 19.12
CA GLY A 32 15.90 36.90 19.87
C GLY A 32 14.55 36.38 20.37
N GLY A 33 14.33 35.06 20.39
CA GLY A 33 13.04 34.48 20.78
C GLY A 33 12.61 34.83 22.22
N GLU A 34 13.57 35.13 23.09
CA GLU A 34 13.41 35.65 24.43
C GLU A 34 12.75 37.05 24.49
N ASN A 35 12.74 37.80 23.38
CA ASN A 35 12.09 39.11 23.27
C ASN A 35 10.56 39.01 23.15
N LEU A 36 10.00 37.80 23.04
CA LEU A 36 8.55 37.58 22.89
C LEU A 36 7.88 37.43 24.25
N PRO A 37 6.95 38.34 24.63
CA PRO A 37 6.18 38.20 25.86
C PRO A 37 5.32 36.93 25.86
N GLU A 38 5.39 36.16 26.94
CA GLU A 38 4.60 34.93 27.10
C GLU A 38 3.11 35.24 27.31
N GLU A 39 2.79 36.37 27.95
CA GLU A 39 1.44 36.82 28.30
C GLU A 39 1.23 38.30 27.98
N GLY A 40 -0.01 38.78 28.13
CA GLY A 40 -0.38 40.17 27.86
C GLY A 40 -0.57 40.53 26.38
N PRO A 41 -0.97 41.77 26.11
CA PRO A 41 -1.28 42.27 24.77
C PRO A 41 -0.03 42.40 23.90
N LEU A 42 -0.04 41.75 22.74
CA LEU A 42 1.13 41.63 21.88
C LEU A 42 0.75 41.86 20.41
N LEU A 43 1.35 42.87 19.79
CA LEU A 43 1.26 43.13 18.36
C LEU A 43 2.55 42.69 17.65
N LEU A 44 2.47 41.62 16.89
CA LEU A 44 3.58 41.12 16.07
C LEU A 44 3.48 41.72 14.67
N VAL A 45 4.54 42.41 14.25
CA VAL A 45 4.69 42.93 12.89
C VAL A 45 5.78 42.14 12.18
N ALA A 46 5.50 41.59 10.99
CA ALA A 46 6.46 40.77 10.25
C ALA A 46 6.47 41.09 8.76
N ASN A 47 7.60 40.86 8.08
CA ASN A 47 7.66 40.91 6.61
C ASN A 47 6.88 39.73 5.98
N HIS A 48 6.44 39.85 4.72
CA HIS A 48 5.51 38.88 4.11
C HIS A 48 6.00 38.20 2.81
N PRO A 49 7.18 37.57 2.80
CA PRO A 49 7.76 37.04 1.56
C PRO A 49 7.07 35.75 1.06
N ASN A 50 6.39 34.96 1.90
CA ASN A 50 5.92 33.61 1.56
C ASN A 50 4.46 33.33 1.97
N SER A 51 3.64 34.38 1.95
CA SER A 51 2.19 34.30 2.12
C SER A 51 1.79 33.50 3.38
N LEU A 52 0.92 32.48 3.26
CA LEU A 52 0.36 31.75 4.40
C LEU A 52 1.42 31.14 5.35
N LEU A 53 2.58 30.74 4.83
CA LEU A 53 3.61 30.07 5.63
C LEU A 53 4.27 31.02 6.63
N ASP A 54 4.31 32.32 6.33
CA ASP A 54 4.85 33.35 7.21
C ASP A 54 4.08 33.39 8.54
N ALA A 55 2.74 33.36 8.48
CA ALA A 55 1.89 33.39 9.67
C ALA A 55 2.11 32.17 10.56
N VAL A 56 2.33 31.00 9.96
CA VAL A 56 2.61 29.78 10.71
C VAL A 56 4.00 29.83 11.36
N LEU A 57 5.00 30.35 10.65
CA LEU A 57 6.37 30.50 11.16
C LEU A 57 6.44 31.49 12.33
N VAL A 58 5.76 32.63 12.21
CA VAL A 58 5.62 33.58 13.32
C VAL A 58 4.88 32.94 14.49
N GLY A 59 3.80 32.19 14.24
CA GLY A 59 3.10 31.44 15.30
C GLY A 59 3.88 30.26 15.89
N ILE A 60 4.95 29.79 15.23
CA ILE A 60 5.92 28.85 15.80
C ILE A 60 6.91 29.60 16.70
N ALA A 61 7.40 30.76 16.26
CA ALA A 61 8.32 31.59 17.03
C ALA A 61 7.69 32.15 18.31
N ALA A 62 6.46 32.66 18.22
CA ALA A 62 5.71 33.27 19.32
C ALA A 62 5.42 32.33 20.49
N ARG A 63 5.46 31.00 20.29
CA ARG A 63 5.10 29.93 21.26
C ARG A 63 3.70 30.00 21.89
N ARG A 64 2.95 31.10 21.70
CA ARG A 64 1.53 31.28 22.05
C ARG A 64 0.65 31.43 20.79
N PRO A 65 -0.68 31.27 20.89
CA PRO A 65 -1.59 31.48 19.75
C PRO A 65 -1.54 32.93 19.27
N VAL A 66 -1.27 33.15 17.98
CA VAL A 66 -1.27 34.47 17.33
C VAL A 66 -2.40 34.52 16.31
N ARG A 67 -3.23 35.57 16.37
CA ARG A 67 -4.32 35.77 15.41
C ARG A 67 -3.86 36.65 14.27
N PHE A 68 -3.85 36.11 13.05
CA PHE A 68 -3.41 36.85 11.87
C PHE A 68 -4.59 37.42 11.08
N LEU A 69 -4.43 38.64 10.58
CA LEU A 69 -5.37 39.23 9.63
C LEU A 69 -5.16 38.66 8.22
N ALA A 70 -6.18 38.03 7.64
CA ALA A 70 -6.10 37.39 6.32
C ALA A 70 -7.25 37.82 5.40
N LYS A 71 -7.06 37.71 4.07
CA LYS A 71 -8.05 38.13 3.07
C LYS A 71 -9.37 37.36 3.21
N ALA A 72 -10.49 38.07 3.31
CA ALA A 72 -11.81 37.45 3.53
C ALA A 72 -12.23 36.43 2.45
N SER A 73 -11.84 36.63 1.19
CA SER A 73 -12.14 35.68 0.11
C SER A 73 -11.53 34.29 0.34
N LEU A 74 -10.43 34.19 1.11
CA LEU A 74 -9.83 32.90 1.46
C LEU A 74 -10.70 32.07 2.40
N PHE A 75 -11.56 32.73 3.18
CA PHE A 75 -12.47 32.07 4.12
C PHE A 75 -13.71 31.48 3.43
N GLN A 76 -14.00 31.91 2.20
CA GLN A 76 -15.10 31.37 1.39
C GLN A 76 -14.74 30.02 0.73
N ILE A 77 -13.45 29.68 0.65
CA ILE A 77 -13.00 28.41 0.06
C ILE A 77 -13.37 27.25 1.01
N PRO A 78 -14.18 26.27 0.55
CA PRO A 78 -14.58 25.12 1.37
C PRO A 78 -13.36 24.39 1.94
N LEU A 79 -13.46 23.92 3.19
CA LEU A 79 -12.41 23.27 3.98
C LEU A 79 -11.20 24.19 4.34
N PHE A 80 -10.64 24.93 3.37
CA PHE A 80 -9.53 25.85 3.59
C PHE A 80 -9.90 26.98 4.56
N GLY A 81 -11.06 27.61 4.39
CA GLY A 81 -11.54 28.64 5.32
C GLY A 81 -11.71 28.14 6.76
N ARG A 82 -12.15 26.87 6.94
CA ARG A 82 -12.25 26.24 8.28
C ARG A 82 -10.88 26.02 8.91
N VAL A 83 -9.86 25.69 8.13
CA VAL A 83 -8.47 25.57 8.59
C VAL A 83 -7.92 26.94 9.01
N LEU A 84 -8.15 28.00 8.22
CA LEU A 84 -7.72 29.36 8.58
C LEU A 84 -8.33 29.83 9.91
N LEU A 85 -9.63 29.60 10.11
CA LEU A 85 -10.31 29.87 11.38
C LEU A 85 -9.73 29.04 12.53
N ALA A 86 -9.37 27.77 12.28
CA ALA A 86 -8.77 26.90 13.28
C ALA A 86 -7.34 27.33 13.69
N LEU A 87 -6.61 27.93 12.76
CA LEU A 87 -5.31 28.58 12.99
C LEU A 87 -5.44 29.93 13.73
N GLY A 88 -6.66 30.44 13.91
CA GLY A 88 -6.92 31.72 14.60
C GLY A 88 -6.88 32.94 13.68
N MET A 89 -6.96 32.76 12.37
CA MET A 89 -6.95 33.88 11.43
C MET A 89 -8.29 34.63 11.43
N VAL A 90 -8.22 35.95 11.28
CA VAL A 90 -9.35 36.87 11.28
C VAL A 90 -9.56 37.40 9.84
N PRO A 91 -10.76 37.29 9.26
CA PRO A 91 -11.03 37.77 7.92
C PRO A 91 -11.03 39.31 7.85
N VAL A 92 -10.35 39.86 6.85
CA VAL A 92 -10.28 41.30 6.56
C VAL A 92 -10.68 41.57 5.12
N TYR A 93 -11.54 42.57 4.92
CA TYR A 93 -12.07 42.99 3.62
C TYR A 93 -11.34 44.25 3.15
N ARG A 94 -10.54 44.21 2.08
CA ARG A 94 -9.74 45.37 1.63
C ARG A 94 -10.47 46.21 0.59
N ARG A 95 -10.18 47.52 0.56
CA ARG A 95 -10.74 48.50 -0.40
C ARG A 95 -10.44 48.17 -1.87
N SER A 96 -9.37 47.42 -2.13
CA SER A 96 -8.95 46.97 -3.46
C SER A 96 -9.71 45.75 -4.00
N ASP A 97 -10.50 45.07 -3.17
CA ASP A 97 -11.20 43.84 -3.55
C ASP A 97 -12.69 44.08 -3.90
N ASP A 98 -13.34 45.08 -3.28
CA ASP A 98 -14.72 45.50 -3.59
C ASP A 98 -14.97 46.93 -3.05
N PRO A 99 -15.25 47.93 -3.92
CA PRO A 99 -15.52 49.32 -3.50
C PRO A 99 -16.79 49.50 -2.66
N SER A 100 -17.73 48.54 -2.71
CA SER A 100 -19.03 48.63 -2.01
C SER A 100 -18.98 48.24 -0.52
N LEU A 101 -17.87 47.64 -0.07
CA LEU A 101 -17.70 47.09 1.30
C LEU A 101 -16.90 47.98 2.27
N VAL A 102 -16.69 49.26 1.92
CA VAL A 102 -15.84 50.21 2.66
C VAL A 102 -16.27 50.41 4.13
N LYS A 103 -17.57 50.39 4.43
CA LYS A 103 -18.09 50.51 5.81
C LYS A 103 -17.68 49.35 6.73
N ARG A 104 -17.23 48.20 6.21
CA ARG A 104 -16.79 47.03 7.00
C ARG A 104 -15.29 47.00 7.36
N ASN A 105 -14.45 47.86 6.77
CA ASN A 105 -12.98 47.86 6.98
C ASN A 105 -12.56 48.33 8.39
N LEU A 106 -13.21 49.38 8.91
CA LEU A 106 -12.96 49.90 10.26
C LEU A 106 -13.29 48.86 11.33
N THR A 107 -14.33 48.05 11.10
CA THR A 107 -14.73 46.95 11.98
C THR A 107 -13.64 45.90 12.15
N SER A 108 -12.87 45.56 11.10
CA SER A 108 -11.83 44.53 11.20
C SER A 108 -10.61 44.98 12.03
N LEU A 109 -10.20 46.26 11.91
CA LEU A 109 -9.14 46.83 12.73
C LEU A 109 -9.62 47.08 14.17
N ALA A 110 -10.86 47.51 14.36
CA ALA A 110 -11.49 47.65 15.67
C ALA A 110 -11.61 46.29 16.39
N VAL A 111 -11.96 45.21 15.68
CA VAL A 111 -11.98 43.85 16.25
C VAL A 111 -10.58 43.42 16.70
N ALA A 112 -9.53 43.76 15.95
CA ALA A 112 -8.17 43.46 16.34
C ALA A 112 -7.69 44.32 17.52
N ALA A 113 -8.08 45.61 17.57
CA ALA A 113 -7.79 46.50 18.70
C ALA A 113 -8.49 46.03 20.00
N GLU A 114 -9.75 45.62 19.91
CA GLU A 114 -10.50 45.04 21.03
C GLU A 114 -9.87 43.72 21.51
N GLN A 115 -9.36 42.88 20.60
CA GLN A 115 -8.62 41.67 20.99
C GLN A 115 -7.29 42.00 21.69
N LEU A 116 -6.55 43.00 21.21
CA LEU A 116 -5.36 43.49 21.92
C LEU A 116 -5.75 43.99 23.31
N LYS A 117 -6.83 44.75 23.47
CA LYS A 117 -7.33 45.19 24.77
C LYS A 117 -7.64 44.01 25.71
N GLN A 118 -8.12 42.89 25.18
CA GLN A 118 -8.39 41.67 25.93
C GLN A 118 -7.13 40.85 26.28
N GLY A 119 -5.93 41.30 25.88
CA GLY A 119 -4.66 40.63 26.17
C GLY A 119 -4.26 39.54 25.16
N ASP A 120 -4.95 39.45 24.01
CA ASP A 120 -4.61 38.50 22.95
C ASP A 120 -3.37 38.96 22.14
N ALA A 121 -2.71 38.01 21.47
CA ALA A 121 -1.62 38.29 20.53
C ALA A 121 -2.14 38.39 19.08
N ILE A 122 -1.90 39.53 18.44
CA ILE A 122 -2.29 39.79 17.05
C ILE A 122 -1.04 39.85 16.17
N GLY A 123 -1.12 39.22 14.99
CA GLY A 123 -0.09 39.28 13.97
C GLY A 123 -0.55 40.04 12.72
N ILE A 124 0.28 40.94 12.21
CA ILE A 124 0.02 41.71 11.00
C ILE A 124 1.26 41.79 10.10
N PHE A 125 1.01 41.76 8.79
CA PHE A 125 2.01 41.97 7.75
C PHE A 125 1.84 43.38 7.17
N PRO A 126 2.59 44.40 7.64
CA PRO A 126 2.34 45.80 7.32
C PRO A 126 2.56 46.18 5.84
N GLU A 127 3.28 45.37 5.06
CA GLU A 127 3.43 45.52 3.59
C GLU A 127 2.07 45.38 2.86
N GLY A 128 1.18 44.55 3.38
CA GLY A 128 -0.16 44.31 2.83
C GLY A 128 -0.19 43.55 1.50
N LYS A 129 0.94 43.15 0.94
CA LYS A 129 1.10 42.22 -0.21
C LYS A 129 2.29 41.29 0.09
N SER A 130 2.38 40.18 -0.64
CA SER A 130 3.55 39.29 -0.60
C SER A 130 4.36 39.46 -1.89
N HIS A 131 5.68 39.61 -1.81
CA HIS A 131 6.55 39.82 -2.96
C HIS A 131 7.86 39.00 -2.89
N ASP A 132 8.58 38.95 -4.01
CA ASP A 132 9.81 38.15 -4.19
C ASP A 132 11.12 38.93 -4.00
N ALA A 133 11.11 40.26 -4.14
CA ALA A 133 12.31 41.08 -4.06
C ALA A 133 12.94 41.10 -2.64
N ALA A 134 14.27 41.19 -2.57
CA ALA A 134 15.06 41.33 -1.34
C ALA A 134 14.96 42.73 -0.69
N ARG A 135 13.72 43.21 -0.48
CA ARG A 135 13.43 44.48 0.21
C ARG A 135 12.19 44.37 1.07
N VAL A 136 12.04 45.22 2.09
CA VAL A 136 10.72 45.43 2.71
C VAL A 136 9.94 46.38 1.81
N GLU A 137 8.73 46.00 1.36
CA GLU A 137 7.84 46.95 0.69
C GLU A 137 7.28 48.00 1.67
N ASN A 138 6.88 49.16 1.16
CA ASN A 138 6.38 50.28 1.97
C ASN A 138 5.37 49.84 3.06
N VAL A 139 5.78 49.97 4.32
CA VAL A 139 4.92 49.70 5.49
C VAL A 139 3.69 50.60 5.47
N LYS A 140 2.51 49.98 5.44
CA LYS A 140 1.22 50.69 5.51
C LYS A 140 0.87 51.01 6.95
N SER A 141 0.07 52.06 7.13
CA SER A 141 -0.35 52.57 8.45
C SER A 141 -1.30 51.66 9.26
N GLY A 142 -1.69 50.50 8.74
CA GLY A 142 -2.67 49.62 9.40
C GLY A 142 -2.22 49.08 10.76
N ALA A 143 -0.94 48.71 10.89
CA ALA A 143 -0.38 48.22 12.17
C ALA A 143 -0.34 49.35 13.21
N ALA A 144 0.13 50.53 12.82
CA ALA A 144 0.21 51.70 13.70
C ALA A 144 -1.18 52.17 14.15
N ARG A 145 -2.17 52.20 13.24
CA ARG A 145 -3.57 52.53 13.56
C ARG A 145 -4.14 51.58 14.61
N MET A 146 -3.95 50.28 14.44
CA MET A 146 -4.45 49.27 15.37
C MET A 146 -3.81 49.41 16.76
N ALA A 147 -2.50 49.64 16.81
CA ALA A 147 -1.77 49.80 18.06
C ALA A 147 -2.24 51.03 18.85
N ILE A 148 -2.32 52.19 18.19
CA ILE A 148 -2.76 53.44 18.81
C ILE A 148 -4.22 53.34 19.24
N GLN A 149 -5.09 52.80 18.38
CA GLN A 149 -6.51 52.59 18.72
C GLN A 149 -6.66 51.69 19.95
N ALA A 150 -5.95 50.56 20.03
CA ALA A 150 -6.01 49.66 21.18
C ALA A 150 -5.60 50.37 22.48
N VAL A 151 -4.51 51.17 22.45
CA VAL A 151 -4.06 51.95 23.62
C VAL A 151 -5.10 52.99 24.03
N ARG A 152 -5.69 53.72 23.08
CA ARG A 152 -6.75 54.71 23.34
C ARG A 152 -8.02 54.07 23.92
N GLU A 153 -8.35 52.85 23.50
CA GLU A 153 -9.50 52.08 23.98
C GLU A 153 -9.24 51.37 25.32
N GLY A 154 -8.03 51.50 25.88
CA GLY A 154 -7.69 51.03 27.23
C GLY A 154 -6.81 49.78 27.29
N ALA A 155 -6.11 49.39 26.22
CA ALA A 155 -5.08 48.36 26.29
C ALA A 155 -3.87 48.87 27.11
N VAL A 156 -3.47 48.12 28.14
CA VAL A 156 -2.36 48.45 29.04
C VAL A 156 -1.15 47.59 28.69
N ALA A 157 0.05 48.18 28.65
CA ALA A 157 1.32 47.50 28.37
C ALA A 157 1.35 46.74 27.03
N LEU A 158 0.83 47.37 25.96
CA LEU A 158 0.85 46.82 24.60
C LEU A 158 2.29 46.74 24.08
N ASN A 159 2.79 45.51 23.92
CA ASN A 159 4.09 45.27 23.32
C ASN A 159 3.97 45.15 21.80
N LEU A 160 4.74 45.96 21.07
CA LEU A 160 4.96 45.80 19.64
C LEU A 160 6.31 45.12 19.40
N VAL A 161 6.29 43.96 18.74
CA VAL A 161 7.51 43.17 18.46
C VAL A 161 7.66 42.95 16.95
N PRO A 162 8.74 43.46 16.33
CA PRO A 162 9.03 43.20 14.92
C PRO A 162 9.70 41.83 14.74
N ILE A 163 9.35 41.13 13.66
CA ILE A 163 9.88 39.82 13.30
C ILE A 163 10.34 39.83 11.85
N GLY A 164 11.62 39.52 11.62
CA GLY A 164 12.20 39.33 10.29
C GLY A 164 12.25 37.86 9.91
N LEU A 165 11.56 37.48 8.84
CA LEU A 165 11.59 36.18 8.20
C LEU A 165 12.58 36.20 7.03
N ASN A 166 13.70 35.49 7.19
CA ASN A 166 14.76 35.40 6.18
C ASN A 166 14.83 33.97 5.64
N TYR A 167 14.53 33.81 4.35
CA TYR A 167 14.50 32.50 3.68
C TYR A 167 15.77 32.29 2.86
N GLU A 168 16.35 31.09 2.92
CA GLU A 168 17.42 30.70 1.98
C GLU A 168 16.86 30.57 0.56
N SER A 169 15.71 29.90 0.43
CA SER A 169 14.96 29.78 -0.83
C SER A 169 13.53 29.40 -0.48
N LYS A 170 12.56 30.32 -0.57
CA LYS A 170 11.20 30.10 -0.03
C LYS A 170 10.40 29.06 -0.82
N GLU A 171 10.62 28.96 -2.12
CA GLU A 171 9.96 28.01 -3.04
C GLU A 171 10.60 26.61 -3.06
N ARG A 172 11.76 26.46 -2.40
CA ARG A 172 12.50 25.20 -2.37
C ARG A 172 12.12 24.36 -1.15
N PHE A 173 11.71 23.13 -1.42
CA PHE A 173 11.52 22.12 -0.38
C PHE A 173 12.84 21.85 0.35
N ARG A 174 12.80 21.81 1.68
CA ARG A 174 13.92 21.60 2.59
C ARG A 174 14.95 22.73 2.69
N SER A 175 14.59 23.95 2.31
CA SER A 175 15.43 25.13 2.57
C SER A 175 15.40 25.55 4.05
N ALA A 176 16.29 26.47 4.40
CA ALA A 176 16.36 27.05 5.74
C ALA A 176 15.58 28.36 5.88
N VAL A 177 15.09 28.61 7.09
CA VAL A 177 14.43 29.86 7.49
C VAL A 177 15.07 30.38 8.78
N TRP A 178 15.61 31.59 8.73
CA TRP A 178 16.12 32.32 9.89
C TRP A 178 15.09 33.36 10.33
N ILE A 179 14.52 33.15 11.51
CA ILE A 179 13.55 34.04 12.15
C ILE A 179 14.30 34.90 13.15
N ARG A 180 14.34 36.23 12.92
CA ARG A 180 14.89 37.19 13.88
C ARG A 180 13.77 37.94 14.55
N VAL A 181 13.78 37.95 15.87
CA VAL A 181 12.81 38.67 16.70
C VAL A 181 13.52 39.90 17.27
N GLY A 182 13.00 41.08 16.95
CA GLY A 182 13.52 42.34 17.47
C GLY A 182 13.09 42.60 18.92
N LYS A 183 13.67 43.64 19.52
CA LYS A 183 13.34 44.04 20.89
C LYS A 183 11.88 44.53 20.99
N PRO A 184 11.15 44.21 22.07
CA PRO A 184 9.80 44.71 22.27
C PRO A 184 9.81 46.22 22.46
N MET A 185 8.75 46.87 22.00
CA MET A 185 8.49 48.29 22.21
C MET A 185 7.17 48.43 22.94
N ASP A 186 7.18 49.08 24.09
CA ASP A 186 5.98 49.47 24.80
C ASP A 186 5.30 50.63 24.06
N VAL A 187 4.17 50.36 23.42
CA VAL A 187 3.42 51.34 22.65
C VAL A 187 2.77 52.39 23.57
N ASN A 188 2.38 52.02 24.79
CA ASN A 188 1.80 52.94 25.76
C ASN A 188 2.84 53.99 26.17
N ALA A 189 4.03 53.55 26.57
CA ALA A 189 5.13 54.43 26.96
C ALA A 189 5.61 55.28 25.76
N TRP A 190 5.68 54.69 24.57
CA TRP A 190 6.02 55.43 23.36
C TRP A 190 5.00 56.53 23.06
N LEU A 191 3.70 56.22 23.07
CA LEU A 191 2.64 57.17 22.75
C LEU A 191 2.54 58.32 23.77
N ALA A 192 2.83 58.05 25.05
CA ALA A 192 2.86 59.07 26.10
C ALA A 192 3.93 60.15 25.86
N ASN A 193 5.02 59.80 25.18
CA ASN A 193 6.12 60.71 24.87
C ASN A 193 5.95 61.44 23.52
N GLN A 194 4.90 61.14 22.75
CA GLN A 194 4.68 61.80 21.46
C GLN A 194 3.85 63.07 21.62
N SER A 195 4.36 64.17 21.06
CA SER A 195 3.63 65.42 20.91
C SER A 195 2.96 65.46 19.52
N GLY A 196 1.63 65.51 19.44
CA GLY A 196 0.91 65.66 18.16
C GLY A 196 -0.47 65.00 18.09
N ASP A 197 -1.20 65.29 17.01
CA ASP A 197 -2.47 64.63 16.66
C ASP A 197 -2.24 63.15 16.29
N ASP A 198 -3.26 62.30 16.46
CA ASP A 198 -3.21 60.85 16.23
C ASP A 198 -2.70 60.51 14.82
N ARG A 199 -2.96 61.37 13.82
CA ARG A 199 -2.43 61.21 12.46
C ARG A 199 -0.91 61.28 12.40
N GLN A 200 -0.28 62.18 13.16
CA GLN A 200 1.17 62.31 13.23
C GLN A 200 1.79 61.12 13.97
N ALA A 201 1.18 60.72 15.09
CA ALA A 201 1.60 59.53 15.84
C ALA A 201 1.54 58.26 14.99
N ILE A 202 0.46 58.06 14.21
CA ILE A 202 0.34 56.93 13.27
C ILE A 202 1.47 56.93 12.24
N ARG A 203 1.81 58.09 11.67
CA ARG A 203 2.87 58.22 10.66
C ARG A 203 4.24 57.89 11.27
N GLN A 204 4.57 58.47 12.42
CA GLN A 204 5.83 58.23 13.11
C GLN A 204 5.98 56.77 13.54
N LEU A 205 4.92 56.15 14.07
CA LEU A 205 4.92 54.75 14.45
C LEU A 205 5.09 53.84 13.22
N SER A 206 4.48 54.20 12.09
CA SER A 206 4.65 53.45 10.83
C SER A 206 6.10 53.48 10.34
N VAL A 207 6.77 54.65 10.42
CA VAL A 207 8.20 54.80 10.09
C VAL A 207 9.07 53.99 11.04
N GLU A 208 8.76 53.99 12.33
CA GLU A 208 9.53 53.21 13.32
C GLU A 208 9.35 51.69 13.11
N ILE A 209 8.13 51.24 12.76
CA ILE A 209 7.88 49.85 12.38
C ILE A 209 8.69 49.46 11.13
N ASP A 210 8.71 50.31 10.11
CA ASP A 210 9.48 50.11 8.88
C ASP A 210 10.98 49.96 9.17
N ARG A 211 11.55 50.93 9.89
CA ARG A 211 12.96 50.94 10.30
C ARG A 211 13.34 49.66 11.05
N ARG A 212 12.55 49.28 12.06
CA ARG A 212 12.80 48.06 12.86
C ARG A 212 12.65 46.77 12.05
N LEU A 213 11.75 46.71 11.07
CA LEU A 213 11.61 45.53 10.21
C LEU A 213 12.81 45.39 9.27
N LYS A 214 13.25 46.48 8.63
CA LYS A 214 14.43 46.52 7.75
C LYS A 214 15.70 46.03 8.47
N GLU A 215 15.86 46.36 9.75
CA GLU A 215 16.98 45.89 10.58
C GLU A 215 17.02 44.37 10.75
N LEU A 216 15.87 43.68 10.70
CA LEU A 216 15.76 42.25 10.97
C LEU A 216 15.85 41.39 9.71
N VAL A 217 15.58 41.97 8.54
CA VAL A 217 15.56 41.23 7.27
C VAL A 217 16.80 41.52 6.41
N VAL A 218 17.04 40.69 5.40
CA VAL A 218 17.91 41.03 4.27
C VAL A 218 17.18 42.07 3.44
N HIS A 219 17.60 43.33 3.55
CA HIS A 219 17.00 44.46 2.85
C HIS A 219 18.03 45.20 2.02
N LEU A 220 17.71 45.43 0.74
CA LEU A 220 18.36 46.43 -0.10
C LEU A 220 17.41 47.62 -0.30
N GLU A 221 17.92 48.83 -0.15
CA GLU A 221 17.15 50.05 -0.48
C GLU A 221 16.84 50.09 -1.99
N GLU A 222 17.82 49.68 -2.82
CA GLU A 222 17.68 49.54 -4.26
C GLU A 222 17.58 48.07 -4.68
N ALA A 223 16.37 47.59 -4.93
CA ALA A 223 16.13 46.19 -5.31
C ALA A 223 16.77 45.78 -6.66
N SER A 224 17.09 46.74 -7.54
CA SER A 224 17.82 46.49 -8.80
C SER A 224 19.22 45.93 -8.59
N LEU A 225 19.82 46.12 -7.41
CA LEU A 225 21.16 45.65 -7.06
C LEU A 225 21.18 44.23 -6.47
N GLU A 226 20.04 43.54 -6.45
CA GLU A 226 19.96 42.13 -6.01
C GLU A 226 20.93 41.17 -6.74
N PRO A 227 21.17 41.30 -8.07
CA PRO A 227 22.18 40.49 -8.75
C PRO A 227 23.60 40.69 -8.20
N ILE A 228 23.96 41.93 -7.84
CA ILE A 228 25.27 42.24 -7.26
C ILE A 228 25.38 41.63 -5.85
N LEU A 229 24.31 41.63 -5.07
CA LEU A 229 24.29 40.94 -3.77
C LEU A 229 24.53 39.42 -3.93
N ASP A 230 23.97 38.80 -4.97
CA ASP A 230 24.21 37.39 -5.29
C ASP A 230 25.68 37.11 -5.64
N ASP A 231 26.35 38.07 -6.31
CA ASP A 231 27.77 37.99 -6.63
C ASP A 231 28.67 38.21 -5.42
N LEU A 232 28.32 39.14 -4.54
CA LEU A 232 29.05 39.38 -3.29
C LEU A 232 29.01 38.17 -2.35
N GLU A 233 27.88 37.46 -2.28
CA GLU A 233 27.76 36.21 -1.50
C GLU A 233 28.78 35.14 -1.99
N VAL A 234 29.09 35.19 -3.27
CA VAL A 234 30.00 34.26 -3.95
C VAL A 234 31.46 34.68 -3.74
N LEU A 235 31.77 35.97 -3.81
CA LEU A 235 33.11 36.56 -3.68
C LEU A 235 33.59 36.64 -2.23
N LEU A 236 32.68 36.96 -1.31
CA LEU A 236 32.90 37.07 0.13
C LEU A 236 32.08 36.02 0.91
N PRO A 237 32.37 34.71 0.73
CA PRO A 237 31.69 33.66 1.46
C PRO A 237 32.00 33.74 2.97
N PRO A 238 31.15 33.17 3.83
CA PRO A 238 31.43 33.06 5.26
C PRO A 238 32.66 32.14 5.52
N PRO A 239 33.33 32.24 6.68
CA PRO A 239 34.56 31.48 7.00
C PRO A 239 34.40 29.97 6.80
N ASP A 240 35.45 29.29 6.33
CA ASP A 240 35.41 27.93 5.75
C ASP A 240 34.66 26.87 6.58
N ALA A 241 34.76 26.89 7.92
CA ALA A 241 34.05 25.94 8.79
C ALA A 241 32.51 26.14 8.81
N SER A 242 32.03 27.31 8.40
CA SER A 242 30.63 27.74 8.47
C SER A 242 29.93 27.83 7.10
N ALA A 243 30.67 27.77 5.99
CA ALA A 243 30.13 27.92 4.63
C ALA A 243 29.07 26.89 4.22
N GLN A 244 29.07 25.72 4.87
CA GLN A 244 28.07 24.68 4.64
C GLN A 244 26.80 24.87 5.50
N ASN A 245 26.82 25.76 6.48
CA ASN A 245 25.65 26.07 7.31
C ASN A 245 24.76 27.10 6.59
N PRO A 246 23.49 26.78 6.27
CA PRO A 246 22.60 27.71 5.59
C PRO A 246 22.35 29.00 6.39
N PHE A 247 22.37 28.95 7.73
CA PHE A 247 22.19 30.13 8.57
C PHE A 247 23.40 31.06 8.56
N ALA A 248 24.62 30.52 8.46
CA ALA A 248 25.82 31.35 8.30
C ALA A 248 25.81 32.10 6.96
N ARG A 249 25.33 31.45 5.90
CA ARG A 249 25.11 32.10 4.60
C ARG A 249 24.03 33.19 4.66
N LEU A 250 22.90 32.94 5.31
CA LEU A 250 21.85 33.95 5.49
C LEU A 250 22.32 35.18 6.29
N ARG A 251 23.07 34.96 7.38
CA ARG A 251 23.69 36.04 8.17
C ARG A 251 24.68 36.83 7.34
N GLN A 252 25.53 36.15 6.57
CA GLN A 252 26.49 36.79 5.68
C GLN A 252 25.78 37.62 4.60
N ARG A 253 24.74 37.07 3.95
CA ARG A 253 23.94 37.78 2.96
C ARG A 253 23.30 39.04 3.54
N LYS A 254 22.77 38.99 4.78
CA LYS A 254 22.29 40.17 5.48
C LYS A 254 23.40 41.21 5.68
N ARG A 255 24.56 40.79 6.19
CA ARG A 255 25.70 41.70 6.41
C ARG A 255 26.15 42.38 5.13
N LEU A 256 26.19 41.65 4.02
CA LEU A 256 26.52 42.19 2.70
C LEU A 256 25.47 43.20 2.24
N ALA A 257 24.18 42.91 2.40
CA ALA A 257 23.11 43.86 2.07
C ALA A 257 23.18 45.14 2.93
N ASP A 258 23.42 45.00 4.23
CA ASP A 258 23.59 46.14 5.13
C ASP A 258 24.84 46.98 4.76
N ALA A 259 25.95 46.33 4.37
CA ALA A 259 27.16 47.00 3.90
C ALA A 259 26.95 47.71 2.58
N MET A 260 26.22 47.10 1.63
CA MET A 260 25.86 47.74 0.36
C MET A 260 25.05 49.01 0.60
N ASN A 261 24.00 48.95 1.45
CA ASN A 261 23.21 50.12 1.78
C ASN A 261 24.06 51.21 2.44
N HIS A 262 24.99 50.83 3.33
CA HIS A 262 25.92 51.79 3.96
C HIS A 262 26.78 52.50 2.91
N PHE A 263 27.46 51.77 2.02
CA PHE A 263 28.30 52.39 1.00
C PHE A 263 27.51 53.19 -0.03
N LEU A 264 26.28 52.79 -0.36
CA LEU A 264 25.39 53.59 -1.23
C LEU A 264 24.98 54.91 -0.58
N ASP A 265 24.87 54.96 0.75
CA ASP A 265 24.54 56.17 1.51
C ASP A 265 25.77 57.06 1.75
N THR A 266 26.92 56.47 2.09
CA THR A 266 28.13 57.23 2.47
C THR A 266 29.07 57.56 1.30
N ASP A 267 29.18 56.69 0.29
CA ASP A 267 30.12 56.81 -0.85
C ASP A 267 29.59 56.07 -2.09
N ARG A 268 28.48 56.59 -2.63
CA ARG A 268 27.82 56.02 -3.82
C ARG A 268 28.74 55.83 -5.02
N PRO A 269 29.62 56.78 -5.40
CA PRO A 269 30.51 56.59 -6.56
C PRO A 269 31.42 55.37 -6.42
N ARG A 270 31.99 55.13 -5.24
CA ARG A 270 32.82 53.95 -4.98
C ARG A 270 32.01 52.65 -5.06
N ALA A 271 30.79 52.66 -4.52
CA ALA A 271 29.89 51.51 -4.56
C ALA A 271 29.49 51.13 -6.00
N GLU A 272 29.09 52.13 -6.81
CA GLU A 272 28.70 51.94 -8.22
C GLU A 272 29.88 51.51 -9.08
N ALA A 273 31.07 52.09 -8.87
CA ALA A 273 32.29 51.68 -9.57
C ALA A 273 32.66 50.22 -9.29
N MET A 274 32.56 49.79 -8.02
CA MET A 274 32.79 48.40 -7.65
C MET A 274 31.73 47.46 -8.25
N ALA A 275 30.44 47.82 -8.21
CA ALA A 275 29.37 47.05 -8.84
C ALA A 275 29.60 46.90 -10.36
N GLY A 276 30.01 47.98 -11.05
CA GLY A 276 30.36 47.95 -12.46
C GLY A 276 31.55 47.03 -12.77
N ARG A 277 32.60 47.05 -11.93
CA ARG A 277 33.75 46.13 -12.05
C ARG A 277 33.36 44.67 -11.85
N ILE A 278 32.49 44.38 -10.88
CA ILE A 278 31.96 43.03 -10.64
C ILE A 278 31.18 42.55 -11.87
N GLN A 279 30.29 43.39 -12.41
CA GLN A 279 29.51 43.06 -13.60
C GLN A 279 30.41 42.78 -14.81
N GLN A 280 31.38 43.67 -15.07
CA GLN A 280 32.34 43.48 -16.18
C GLN A 280 33.16 42.20 -16.04
N SER A 281 33.61 41.89 -14.83
CA SER A 281 34.34 40.64 -14.55
C SER A 281 33.45 39.42 -14.78
N ASN A 282 32.19 39.47 -14.34
CA ASN A 282 31.22 38.42 -14.56
C ASN A 282 30.92 38.18 -16.05
N ASP A 283 30.81 39.23 -16.85
CA ASP A 283 30.61 39.11 -18.31
C ASP A 283 31.81 38.43 -18.98
N ARG A 284 33.04 38.75 -18.56
CA ARG A 284 34.28 38.10 -19.03
C ARG A 284 34.37 36.64 -18.60
N LEU A 285 34.01 36.33 -17.35
CA LEU A 285 33.92 34.95 -16.86
C LEU A 285 32.89 34.16 -17.67
N ALA A 286 31.71 34.74 -17.90
CA ALA A 286 30.64 34.12 -18.69
C ALA A 286 31.08 33.85 -20.14
N ALA A 287 31.79 34.79 -20.77
CA ALA A 287 32.38 34.61 -22.11
C ALA A 287 33.43 33.50 -22.16
N ALA A 288 34.07 33.17 -21.03
CA ALA A 288 34.95 32.03 -20.88
C ALA A 288 34.22 30.73 -20.45
N GLY A 289 32.90 30.78 -20.23
CA GLY A 289 32.12 29.64 -19.72
C GLY A 289 32.31 29.37 -18.21
N LEU A 290 32.85 30.34 -17.48
CA LEU A 290 32.98 30.33 -16.03
C LEU A 290 31.88 31.19 -15.38
N THR A 291 31.69 30.99 -14.09
CA THR A 291 30.92 31.90 -13.23
C THR A 291 31.78 32.24 -12.02
N ALA A 292 31.47 33.30 -11.27
CA ALA A 292 32.14 33.59 -10.00
C ALA A 292 32.05 32.42 -8.97
N ARG A 293 31.13 31.48 -9.18
CA ARG A 293 30.96 30.25 -8.39
C ARG A 293 31.90 29.12 -8.79
N SER A 294 32.61 29.23 -9.91
CA SER A 294 33.50 28.18 -10.41
C SER A 294 34.58 27.83 -9.39
N VAL A 295 34.63 26.56 -8.96
CA VAL A 295 35.56 26.04 -7.94
C VAL A 295 37.02 26.26 -8.33
N ILE A 296 37.28 26.23 -9.63
CA ILE A 296 38.60 26.44 -10.24
C ILE A 296 39.20 27.81 -9.92
N LEU A 297 38.39 28.84 -9.62
CA LEU A 297 38.88 30.17 -9.25
C LEU A 297 39.31 30.26 -7.78
N ARG A 298 38.85 29.35 -6.90
CA ARG A 298 39.06 29.44 -5.44
C ARG A 298 40.15 28.53 -4.88
N ARG A 299 40.43 27.38 -5.52
CA ARG A 299 41.37 26.36 -5.01
C ARG A 299 42.60 26.22 -5.91
N ARG A 300 43.74 25.83 -5.31
CA ARG A 300 45.05 25.68 -5.98
C ARG A 300 45.57 24.23 -5.86
N GLY A 301 46.46 23.83 -6.77
CA GLY A 301 47.27 22.60 -6.67
C GLY A 301 46.51 21.28 -6.78
N ILE A 302 47.12 20.21 -6.29
CA ILE A 302 46.62 18.82 -6.40
C ILE A 302 45.24 18.61 -5.76
N TRP A 303 44.91 19.39 -4.74
CA TRP A 303 43.60 19.36 -4.08
C TRP A 303 42.45 19.84 -4.96
N LEU A 304 42.70 20.76 -5.89
CA LEU A 304 41.72 21.13 -6.91
C LEU A 304 41.48 19.96 -7.87
N ALA A 305 42.54 19.27 -8.31
CA ALA A 305 42.43 18.10 -9.18
C ALA A 305 41.68 16.94 -8.50
N LEU A 306 41.98 16.65 -7.23
CA LEU A 306 41.28 15.62 -6.44
C LEU A 306 39.82 15.97 -6.19
N LEU A 307 39.48 17.24 -5.96
CA LEU A 307 38.09 17.67 -5.76
C LEU A 307 37.29 17.63 -7.06
N LEU A 308 37.87 18.09 -8.19
CA LEU A 308 37.23 17.98 -9.50
C LEU A 308 37.06 16.53 -9.93
N LEU A 309 38.04 15.67 -9.65
CA LEU A 309 37.94 14.22 -9.84
C LEU A 309 36.89 13.61 -8.91
N GLY A 310 36.82 14.01 -7.65
CA GLY A 310 35.79 13.57 -6.70
C GLY A 310 34.38 13.96 -7.13
N GLU A 311 34.19 15.19 -7.63
CA GLU A 311 32.92 15.63 -8.23
C GLU A 311 32.62 14.90 -9.54
N ALA A 312 33.63 14.62 -10.36
CA ALA A 312 33.49 13.80 -11.57
C ALA A 312 33.06 12.37 -11.25
N LEU A 313 33.73 11.71 -10.31
CA LEU A 313 33.42 10.37 -9.84
C LEU A 313 32.03 10.35 -9.17
N PHE A 314 31.68 11.40 -8.42
CA PHE A 314 30.33 11.62 -7.88
C PHE A 314 29.30 11.98 -8.96
N MET A 315 29.68 12.35 -10.18
CA MET A 315 28.73 12.52 -11.29
C MET A 315 28.69 11.30 -12.21
N VAL A 316 29.72 10.44 -12.20
CA VAL A 316 29.91 9.40 -13.22
C VAL A 316 29.83 7.98 -12.66
N LEU A 317 30.38 7.65 -11.48
CA LEU A 317 30.93 6.30 -11.22
C LEU A 317 30.44 5.52 -9.97
N GLY A 318 29.32 5.85 -9.32
CA GLY A 318 28.92 5.09 -8.11
C GLY A 318 27.58 4.35 -8.17
N LEU A 319 27.51 3.24 -7.41
CA LEU A 319 26.34 2.42 -7.10
C LEU A 319 25.09 3.26 -6.71
N TRP A 320 25.32 4.45 -6.15
CA TRP A 320 24.31 5.41 -5.75
C TRP A 320 23.50 5.98 -6.93
N LYS A 321 24.01 5.94 -8.18
CA LYS A 321 23.25 6.30 -9.39
C LYS A 321 22.06 5.37 -9.63
N LEU A 322 22.17 4.08 -9.32
CA LEU A 322 21.06 3.16 -9.51
C LEU A 322 19.89 3.56 -8.60
N LEU A 323 20.17 3.89 -7.34
CA LEU A 323 19.17 4.39 -6.39
C LEU A 323 18.60 5.75 -6.78
N VAL A 324 19.45 6.66 -7.26
CA VAL A 324 19.03 7.99 -7.75
C VAL A 324 18.16 7.86 -9.01
N LEU A 325 18.51 6.97 -9.94
CA LEU A 325 17.76 6.72 -11.17
C LEU A 325 16.40 6.12 -10.84
N VAL A 326 16.36 5.07 -10.01
CA VAL A 326 15.11 4.48 -9.52
C VAL A 326 14.25 5.54 -8.81
N GLY A 327 14.85 6.31 -7.91
CA GLY A 327 14.16 7.40 -7.21
C GLY A 327 13.64 8.49 -8.15
N THR A 328 14.40 8.84 -9.20
CA THR A 328 14.00 9.84 -10.20
C THR A 328 12.83 9.34 -11.03
N LEU A 329 12.96 8.15 -11.63
CA LEU A 329 11.94 7.57 -12.50
C LEU A 329 10.63 7.34 -11.73
N TYR A 330 10.72 6.78 -10.52
CA TYR A 330 9.57 6.50 -9.69
C TYR A 330 8.79 7.76 -9.31
N HIS A 331 9.48 8.88 -9.01
CA HIS A 331 8.82 10.12 -8.61
C HIS A 331 8.56 11.09 -9.76
N LEU A 332 8.99 10.78 -10.99
CA LEU A 332 8.84 11.67 -12.14
C LEU A 332 7.37 11.95 -12.44
N LEU A 333 6.54 10.91 -12.46
CA LEU A 333 5.11 11.03 -12.74
C LEU A 333 4.37 11.90 -11.72
N PRO A 334 4.39 11.59 -10.40
CA PRO A 334 3.72 12.44 -9.42
C PRO A 334 4.30 13.86 -9.36
N PHE A 335 5.61 14.04 -9.66
CA PHE A 335 6.23 15.36 -9.78
C PHE A 335 5.66 16.17 -10.95
N LEU A 336 5.61 15.58 -12.15
CA LEU A 336 5.06 16.22 -13.35
C LEU A 336 3.57 16.55 -13.18
N LEU A 337 2.79 15.62 -12.61
CA LEU A 337 1.37 15.82 -12.33
C LEU A 337 1.15 16.97 -11.34
N THR A 338 1.91 16.99 -10.24
CA THR A 338 1.87 18.10 -9.27
C THR A 338 2.19 19.43 -9.93
N ARG A 339 3.20 19.48 -10.81
CA ARG A 339 3.61 20.69 -11.53
C ARG A 339 2.55 21.13 -12.55
N PHE A 340 1.92 20.20 -13.24
CA PHE A 340 0.84 20.47 -14.20
C PHE A 340 -0.40 21.04 -13.52
N VAL A 341 -0.91 20.38 -12.47
CA VAL A 341 -2.09 20.82 -11.73
C VAL A 341 -1.82 22.16 -11.03
N ALA A 342 -0.64 22.32 -10.41
CA ALA A 342 -0.27 23.59 -9.76
C ALA A 342 -0.24 24.77 -10.75
N ARG A 343 0.20 24.56 -12.00
CA ARG A 343 0.19 25.60 -13.04
C ARG A 343 -1.23 25.99 -13.48
N ARG A 344 -2.19 25.06 -13.49
CA ARG A 344 -3.59 25.33 -13.87
C ARG A 344 -4.39 26.04 -12.78
N VAL A 345 -4.01 25.83 -11.52
CA VAL A 345 -4.64 26.47 -10.35
C VAL A 345 -4.08 27.87 -10.07
N GLN A 346 -2.90 28.21 -10.62
CA GLN A 346 -2.24 29.49 -10.39
C GLN A 346 -2.50 30.50 -11.52
N ALA A 347 -2.87 31.73 -11.15
CA ALA A 347 -2.79 32.88 -12.04
C ALA A 347 -1.32 33.35 -12.17
N PRO A 348 -0.87 33.81 -13.34
CA PRO A 348 0.49 34.34 -13.54
C PRO A 348 0.84 35.42 -12.51
N GLY A 349 2.02 35.33 -11.89
CA GLY A 349 2.57 36.38 -11.01
C GLY A 349 2.23 36.31 -9.51
N ARG A 350 1.68 35.20 -8.98
CA ARG A 350 1.41 35.05 -7.54
C ARG A 350 2.33 34.02 -6.85
N THR A 351 2.87 34.42 -5.69
CA THR A 351 3.96 33.76 -4.95
C THR A 351 3.50 32.68 -3.96
N THR A 352 2.29 32.12 -4.12
CA THR A 352 1.76 31.01 -3.30
C THR A 352 2.22 29.62 -3.76
N ILE A 353 3.45 29.53 -4.27
CA ILE A 353 3.94 28.36 -4.99
C ILE A 353 4.18 27.16 -4.07
N ALA A 354 4.75 27.38 -2.88
CA ALA A 354 5.11 26.32 -1.94
C ALA A 354 3.87 25.62 -1.34
N LEU A 355 2.88 26.40 -0.91
CA LEU A 355 1.66 25.89 -0.30
C LEU A 355 0.81 25.09 -1.31
N VAL A 356 0.64 25.61 -2.53
CA VAL A 356 -0.15 24.94 -3.58
C VAL A 356 0.54 23.66 -4.03
N ARG A 357 1.87 23.69 -4.25
CA ARG A 357 2.62 22.50 -4.68
C ARG A 357 2.64 21.41 -3.62
N PHE A 358 2.76 21.74 -2.34
CA PHE A 358 2.74 20.72 -1.29
C PHE A 358 1.31 20.29 -0.93
N GLY A 359 0.34 21.21 -0.93
CA GLY A 359 -1.06 20.92 -0.67
C GLY A 359 -1.69 20.02 -1.73
N LEU A 360 -1.35 20.21 -3.01
CA LEU A 360 -1.73 19.31 -4.11
C LEU A 360 -0.81 18.09 -4.21
N GLY A 361 0.49 18.29 -3.95
CA GLY A 361 1.49 17.24 -4.05
C GLY A 361 1.29 16.14 -3.01
N LEU A 362 0.90 16.46 -1.77
CA LEU A 362 0.72 15.43 -0.74
C LEU A 362 -0.37 14.42 -1.08
N PRO A 363 -1.60 14.81 -1.50
CA PRO A 363 -2.60 13.87 -2.02
C PRO A 363 -2.14 13.12 -3.27
N ILE A 364 -1.48 13.79 -4.23
CA ILE A 364 -0.99 13.15 -5.45
C ILE A 364 0.05 12.07 -5.14
N TYR A 365 1.02 12.37 -4.28
CA TYR A 365 2.02 11.41 -3.84
C TYR A 365 1.40 10.33 -2.96
N ALA A 366 0.45 10.64 -2.08
CA ALA A 366 -0.25 9.62 -1.28
C ALA A 366 -1.03 8.66 -2.18
N ALA A 367 -1.74 9.16 -3.19
CA ALA A 367 -2.43 8.35 -4.19
C ALA A 367 -1.44 7.53 -5.03
N TRP A 368 -0.31 8.10 -5.43
CA TRP A 368 0.76 7.38 -6.14
C TRP A 368 1.35 6.25 -5.31
N TYR A 369 1.63 6.49 -4.03
CA TYR A 369 2.15 5.46 -3.12
C TYR A 369 1.09 4.42 -2.76
N ALA A 370 -0.18 4.79 -2.65
CA ALA A 370 -1.30 3.87 -2.46
C ALA A 370 -1.51 2.99 -3.71
N PHE A 371 -1.46 3.59 -4.91
CA PHE A 371 -1.49 2.87 -6.18
C PHE A 371 -0.30 1.94 -6.31
N HIS A 372 0.91 2.39 -5.98
CA HIS A 372 2.10 1.55 -5.97
C HIS A 372 1.98 0.43 -4.94
N ALA A 373 1.48 0.69 -3.73
CA ALA A 373 1.24 -0.32 -2.72
C ALA A 373 0.22 -1.37 -3.21
N TRP A 374 -0.88 -0.91 -3.81
CA TRP A 374 -1.94 -1.74 -4.37
C TRP A 374 -1.43 -2.59 -5.54
N TRP A 375 -0.74 -1.97 -6.50
CA TRP A 375 -0.12 -2.63 -7.64
C TRP A 375 0.93 -3.65 -7.18
N MET A 376 1.86 -3.24 -6.31
CA MET A 376 2.89 -4.12 -5.79
C MET A 376 2.31 -5.25 -4.94
N ALA A 377 1.24 -5.02 -4.18
CA ALA A 377 0.55 -6.06 -3.43
C ALA A 377 -0.06 -7.14 -4.35
N GLY A 378 -0.30 -6.82 -5.62
CA GLY A 378 -0.73 -7.78 -6.63
C GLY A 378 0.39 -8.67 -7.19
N TYR A 379 1.65 -8.25 -7.12
CA TYR A 379 2.77 -8.93 -7.81
C TYR A 379 3.98 -9.28 -6.92
N PHE A 380 4.11 -8.67 -5.75
CA PHE A 380 5.29 -8.76 -4.88
C PHE A 380 4.92 -9.07 -3.42
N LEU A 381 5.85 -9.70 -2.71
CA LEU A 381 5.66 -10.11 -1.31
C LEU A 381 5.46 -8.92 -0.38
N PRO A 382 4.71 -9.04 0.74
CA PRO A 382 4.44 -7.92 1.64
C PRO A 382 5.69 -7.20 2.12
N TRP A 383 6.77 -7.92 2.43
CA TRP A 383 8.02 -7.30 2.84
C TRP A 383 8.72 -6.54 1.69
N VAL A 384 8.52 -6.95 0.43
CA VAL A 384 8.98 -6.22 -0.77
C VAL A 384 8.13 -4.95 -0.97
N VAL A 385 6.82 -5.05 -0.74
CA VAL A 385 5.94 -3.87 -0.72
C VAL A 385 6.36 -2.91 0.40
N TRP A 386 6.60 -3.39 1.61
CA TRP A 386 7.04 -2.56 2.73
C TRP A 386 8.44 -1.97 2.52
N THR A 387 9.41 -2.75 2.04
CA THR A 387 10.76 -2.24 1.74
C THR A 387 10.75 -1.24 0.59
N SER A 388 9.90 -1.42 -0.43
CA SER A 388 9.75 -0.42 -1.49
C SER A 388 9.02 0.84 -0.98
N LEU A 389 7.95 0.71 -0.20
CA LEU A 389 7.24 1.85 0.39
C LEU A 389 8.11 2.65 1.37
N VAL A 390 8.98 1.97 2.12
CA VAL A 390 9.94 2.61 3.02
C VAL A 390 11.14 3.15 2.25
N GLY A 391 11.66 2.43 1.25
CA GLY A 391 12.86 2.77 0.50
C GLY A 391 12.68 3.89 -0.52
N MET A 392 11.54 3.93 -1.22
CA MET A 392 11.27 4.93 -2.28
C MET A 392 11.32 6.38 -1.77
N PRO A 393 10.79 6.76 -0.59
CA PRO A 393 10.95 8.10 -0.06
C PRO A 393 12.41 8.52 0.11
N PHE A 394 13.29 7.60 0.54
CA PHE A 394 14.73 7.88 0.65
C PHE A 394 15.40 7.98 -0.72
N ALA A 395 15.05 7.08 -1.66
CA ALA A 395 15.53 7.16 -3.03
C ALA A 395 15.12 8.48 -3.70
N GLY A 396 13.90 8.96 -3.45
CA GLY A 396 13.42 10.27 -3.89
C GLY A 396 14.19 11.44 -3.28
N LEU A 397 14.50 11.40 -1.98
CA LEU A 397 15.33 12.42 -1.33
C LEU A 397 16.77 12.43 -1.85
N LEU A 398 17.35 11.26 -2.12
CA LEU A 398 18.66 11.13 -2.75
C LEU A 398 18.64 11.67 -4.18
N ALA A 399 17.60 11.36 -4.95
CA ALA A 399 17.42 11.90 -6.30
C ALA A 399 17.32 13.42 -6.28
N LEU A 400 16.58 14.00 -5.33
CA LEU A 400 16.44 15.44 -5.20
C LEU A 400 17.76 16.13 -4.81
N ASP A 401 18.53 15.57 -3.87
CA ASP A 401 19.88 16.07 -3.52
C ASP A 401 20.85 15.96 -4.71
N TYR A 402 20.79 14.84 -5.45
CA TYR A 402 21.63 14.65 -6.63
C TYR A 402 21.32 15.65 -7.75
N TRP A 403 20.05 15.73 -8.19
CA TRP A 403 19.67 16.64 -9.26
C TRP A 403 19.91 18.09 -8.88
N TYR A 404 19.76 18.44 -7.59
CA TYR A 404 20.14 19.75 -7.10
C TYR A 404 21.63 20.04 -7.26
N ARG A 405 22.51 19.08 -6.95
CA ARG A 405 23.96 19.21 -7.16
C ARG A 405 24.31 19.27 -8.64
N VAL A 406 23.67 18.43 -9.47
CA VAL A 406 23.86 18.41 -10.92
C VAL A 406 23.46 19.75 -11.52
N GLU A 407 22.26 20.26 -11.26
CA GLU A 407 21.79 21.57 -11.76
C GLU A 407 22.78 22.70 -11.42
N ARG A 408 23.35 22.68 -10.21
CA ARG A 408 24.30 23.69 -9.76
C ARG A 408 25.70 23.56 -10.35
N THR A 409 26.12 22.35 -10.73
CA THR A 409 27.53 22.04 -11.05
C THR A 409 27.74 21.70 -12.53
N SER A 410 26.74 21.09 -13.20
CA SER A 410 26.84 20.55 -14.56
C SER A 410 26.98 21.59 -15.69
N PRO A 411 26.37 22.79 -15.65
CA PRO A 411 26.47 23.74 -16.77
C PRO A 411 27.89 24.30 -16.98
N ALA A 412 28.74 24.23 -15.95
CA ALA A 412 30.09 24.80 -15.95
C ALA A 412 31.20 23.75 -15.99
N TRP A 413 30.91 22.49 -15.64
CA TRP A 413 31.93 21.45 -15.44
C TRP A 413 32.72 21.11 -16.72
N TRP A 414 32.03 20.86 -17.85
CA TRP A 414 32.69 20.56 -19.13
C TRP A 414 33.51 21.74 -19.69
N ARG A 415 33.05 22.98 -19.47
CA ARG A 415 33.74 24.20 -19.91
C ARG A 415 34.95 24.54 -19.01
N GLN A 416 34.86 24.25 -17.71
CA GLN A 416 35.96 24.39 -16.75
C GLN A 416 37.12 23.44 -17.06
N ILE A 417 36.85 22.20 -17.47
CA ILE A 417 37.88 21.25 -17.90
C ILE A 417 38.59 21.76 -19.15
N GLY A 418 37.86 22.28 -20.14
CA GLY A 418 38.42 22.86 -21.35
C GLY A 418 39.39 24.02 -21.09
N LEU A 419 39.18 24.80 -20.02
CA LEU A 419 40.04 25.92 -19.62
C LEU A 419 41.35 25.50 -18.95
N LEU A 420 41.43 24.29 -18.37
CA LEU A 420 42.70 23.74 -17.85
C LEU A 420 43.72 23.55 -18.98
N PHE A 421 43.26 23.39 -20.22
CA PHE A 421 44.09 23.31 -21.42
C PHE A 421 44.44 24.68 -22.02
N ARG A 422 44.04 25.80 -21.39
CA ARG A 422 44.36 27.18 -21.82
C ARG A 422 44.94 28.02 -20.66
N PRO A 423 46.18 27.74 -20.21
CA PRO A 423 46.71 28.22 -18.93
C PRO A 423 46.98 29.74 -18.86
N ALA A 424 47.15 30.43 -19.99
CA ALA A 424 47.38 31.89 -20.00
C ALA A 424 46.09 32.67 -19.68
N ARG A 425 45.03 32.46 -20.47
CA ARG A 425 43.71 33.07 -20.26
C ARG A 425 43.11 32.73 -18.90
N PHE A 426 43.39 31.53 -18.39
CA PHE A 426 42.96 31.12 -17.06
C PHE A 426 43.66 31.89 -15.93
N ARG A 427 44.98 32.12 -16.04
CA ARG A 427 45.74 32.91 -15.05
C ARG A 427 45.28 34.36 -15.01
N GLU A 428 45.00 34.95 -16.18
CA GLU A 428 44.49 36.32 -16.31
C GLU A 428 43.14 36.50 -15.60
N LEU A 429 42.14 35.67 -15.95
CA LEU A 429 40.80 35.72 -15.34
C LEU A 429 40.85 35.48 -13.82
N ARG A 430 41.78 34.62 -13.37
CA ARG A 430 41.99 34.38 -11.93
C ARG A 430 42.61 35.58 -11.23
N ALA A 431 43.62 36.22 -11.83
CA ALA A 431 44.27 37.39 -11.24
C ALA A 431 43.28 38.56 -11.08
N GLU A 432 42.46 38.81 -12.11
CA GLU A 432 41.38 39.82 -12.05
C GLU A 432 40.37 39.51 -10.93
N HIS A 433 39.97 38.24 -10.80
CA HIS A 433 39.05 37.79 -9.75
C HIS A 433 39.63 37.90 -8.34
N ASP A 434 40.91 37.53 -8.15
CA ASP A 434 41.63 37.65 -6.88
C ASP A 434 41.79 39.12 -6.47
N GLN A 435 42.01 40.04 -7.43
CA GLN A 435 42.09 41.47 -7.17
C GLN A 435 40.76 42.04 -6.69
N ILE A 436 39.64 41.77 -7.39
CA ILE A 436 38.30 42.21 -6.97
C ILE A 436 37.99 41.71 -5.56
N ARG A 437 38.37 40.46 -5.24
CA ARG A 437 38.17 39.89 -3.91
C ARG A 437 39.02 40.59 -2.83
N SER A 438 40.24 41.03 -3.17
CA SER A 438 41.08 41.81 -2.27
C SER A 438 40.46 43.17 -1.97
N ASP A 439 40.06 43.92 -3.01
CA ASP A 439 39.44 45.24 -2.88
C ASP A 439 38.13 45.16 -2.05
N LEU A 440 37.33 44.12 -2.28
CA LEU A 440 36.11 43.86 -1.53
C LEU A 440 36.37 43.51 -0.05
N ARG A 441 37.47 42.83 0.27
CA ARG A 441 37.86 42.57 1.67
C ARG A 441 38.25 43.86 2.37
N GLU A 442 38.98 44.75 1.71
CA GLU A 442 39.32 46.07 2.24
C GLU A 442 38.06 46.90 2.54
N MET A 443 37.09 46.92 1.62
CA MET A 443 35.79 47.57 1.86
C MET A 443 35.02 46.90 3.01
N ALA A 444 35.05 45.56 3.10
CA ALA A 444 34.41 44.84 4.19
C ALA A 444 35.05 45.12 5.55
N ASP A 445 36.38 45.23 5.61
CA ASP A 445 37.13 45.57 6.81
C ASP A 445 36.81 47.00 7.26
N ALA A 446 36.76 47.96 6.33
CA ALA A 446 36.32 49.33 6.60
C ALA A 446 34.89 49.38 7.18
N TYR A 447 33.94 48.63 6.62
CA TYR A 447 32.59 48.52 7.15
C TYR A 447 32.55 47.86 8.54
N SER A 448 33.40 46.85 8.79
CA SER A 448 33.46 46.15 10.08
C SER A 448 33.97 47.03 11.22
N GLN A 449 34.81 48.03 10.92
CA GLN A 449 35.24 49.05 11.89
C GLN A 449 34.12 50.03 12.24
N ALA A 450 33.22 50.32 11.29
CA ALA A 450 32.05 51.18 11.50
C ALA A 450 30.91 50.48 12.26
N ARG A 451 30.83 49.14 12.21
CA ARG A 451 29.77 48.36 12.88
C ARG A 451 30.28 47.01 13.34
N ALA A 452 30.34 46.80 14.67
CA ALA A 452 30.82 45.55 15.26
C ALA A 452 30.04 44.33 14.71
N PRO A 453 30.73 43.27 14.24
CA PRO A 453 30.06 42.11 13.66
C PRO A 453 29.28 41.32 14.72
N GLU A 454 28.04 40.93 14.42
CA GLU A 454 27.32 39.93 15.21
C GLU A 454 28.14 38.63 15.25
N PRO A 455 28.42 38.05 16.43
CA PRO A 455 29.17 36.81 16.52
C PRO A 455 28.42 35.67 15.81
N LEU A 456 29.12 34.97 14.92
CA LEU A 456 28.63 33.72 14.34
C LEU A 456 28.61 32.67 15.47
N PRO A 457 27.47 32.01 15.77
CA PRO A 457 27.43 31.00 16.82
C PRO A 457 28.40 29.87 16.48
N LEU A 458 29.15 29.43 17.49
CA LEU A 458 30.01 28.26 17.40
C LEU A 458 29.16 27.05 16.97
N ASN A 459 29.69 26.27 16.03
CA ASN A 459 29.03 25.15 15.38
C ASN A 459 28.48 24.16 16.42
N THR A 460 27.20 24.26 16.77
CA THR A 460 26.58 23.29 17.69
C THR A 460 26.44 21.96 16.95
N PHE A 461 27.18 20.96 17.42
CA PHE A 461 27.16 19.59 16.92
C PHE A 461 25.72 19.05 16.94
N SER A 462 25.09 18.92 15.76
CA SER A 462 23.72 18.42 15.67
C SER A 462 23.74 16.91 15.48
N TRP A 463 23.31 16.16 16.50
CA TRP A 463 23.06 14.70 16.43
C TRP A 463 22.23 14.27 15.21
N ARG A 464 21.38 15.17 14.69
CA ARG A 464 20.60 14.97 13.45
C ARG A 464 21.46 14.74 12.20
N ARG A 465 22.66 15.35 12.10
CA ARG A 465 23.58 15.14 10.96
C ARG A 465 24.19 13.74 10.98
N LEU A 466 24.58 13.26 12.17
CA LEU A 466 25.02 11.88 12.39
C LEU A 466 23.89 10.88 12.11
N ALA A 467 22.67 11.15 12.57
CA ALA A 467 21.51 10.29 12.33
C ALA A 467 21.19 10.14 10.83
N TRP A 468 21.40 11.18 10.01
CA TRP A 468 21.20 11.11 8.56
C TRP A 468 22.37 10.43 7.82
N GLY A 469 23.61 10.58 8.29
CA GLY A 469 24.75 9.78 7.84
C GLY A 469 24.56 8.30 8.16
N ALA A 470 24.11 8.00 9.38
CA ALA A 470 23.78 6.66 9.86
C ALA A 470 22.56 6.07 9.14
N ALA A 471 21.55 6.87 8.76
CA ALA A 471 20.42 6.39 7.94
C ALA A 471 20.83 6.07 6.49
N ARG A 472 21.76 6.85 5.91
CA ARG A 472 22.37 6.58 4.60
C ARG A 472 23.11 5.22 4.62
N TRP A 473 23.92 4.96 5.63
CA TRP A 473 24.61 3.69 5.79
C TRP A 473 23.68 2.55 6.24
N GLY A 474 22.73 2.83 7.11
CA GLY A 474 21.75 1.89 7.63
C GLY A 474 20.86 1.32 6.54
N THR A 475 20.54 2.09 5.51
CA THR A 475 19.79 1.59 4.33
C THR A 475 20.62 0.62 3.50
N VAL A 476 21.91 0.92 3.28
CA VAL A 476 22.83 0.01 2.57
C VAL A 476 23.05 -1.28 3.37
N VAL A 477 23.22 -1.16 4.68
CA VAL A 477 23.37 -2.31 5.59
C VAL A 477 22.07 -3.10 5.69
N LEU A 478 20.89 -2.47 5.73
CA LEU A 478 19.60 -3.17 5.71
C LEU A 478 19.39 -3.91 4.39
N VAL A 479 19.67 -3.28 3.24
CA VAL A 479 19.54 -3.93 1.93
C VAL A 479 20.54 -5.09 1.80
N ALA A 480 21.79 -4.91 2.24
CA ALA A 480 22.79 -5.98 2.26
C ALA A 480 22.44 -7.10 3.24
N PHE A 481 21.95 -6.76 4.44
CA PHE A 481 21.49 -7.71 5.45
C PHE A 481 20.29 -8.50 4.95
N PHE A 482 19.32 -7.85 4.30
CA PHE A 482 18.18 -8.53 3.69
C PHE A 482 18.57 -9.36 2.48
N ALA A 483 19.55 -8.95 1.66
CA ALA A 483 20.09 -9.77 0.58
C ALA A 483 20.81 -11.03 1.09
N VAL A 484 21.58 -10.88 2.17
CA VAL A 484 22.27 -12.00 2.85
C VAL A 484 21.27 -12.89 3.60
N ALA A 485 20.28 -12.31 4.27
CA ALA A 485 19.20 -13.06 4.91
C ALA A 485 18.35 -13.80 3.86
N TRP A 486 18.08 -13.19 2.71
CA TRP A 486 17.38 -13.80 1.57
C TRP A 486 18.15 -15.00 1.00
N LEU A 487 19.46 -14.86 0.82
CA LEU A 487 20.35 -15.99 0.45
C LEU A 487 20.35 -17.09 1.51
N ARG A 488 20.24 -16.74 2.80
CA ARG A 488 20.33 -17.69 3.92
C ARG A 488 19.00 -18.37 4.26
N THR A 489 17.86 -17.69 4.12
CA THR A 489 16.52 -18.26 4.32
C THR A 489 16.04 -19.04 3.11
N GLY A 490 16.49 -18.69 1.90
CA GLY A 490 16.25 -19.49 0.69
C GLY A 490 16.98 -20.84 0.67
N LEU A 491 17.90 -21.07 1.62
CA LEU A 491 18.69 -22.30 1.79
C LEU A 491 18.33 -23.10 3.05
N ARG A 492 17.33 -22.66 3.83
CA ARG A 492 16.89 -23.42 5.01
C ARG A 492 15.84 -24.43 4.55
N GLU A 493 16.31 -25.60 4.15
CA GLU A 493 15.46 -26.75 3.82
C GLU A 493 14.89 -27.32 5.14
N ASP A 494 13.56 -27.32 5.27
CA ASP A 494 12.88 -27.99 6.38
C ASP A 494 13.17 -29.50 6.32
N ARG A 495 13.53 -30.11 7.44
CA ARG A 495 13.68 -31.57 7.53
C ARG A 495 12.33 -32.22 7.25
N ILE A 496 12.35 -33.33 6.52
CA ILE A 496 11.14 -34.05 6.14
C ILE A 496 10.53 -34.69 7.39
N ALA A 497 9.41 -34.14 7.88
CA ALA A 497 8.64 -34.73 8.97
C ALA A 497 8.21 -36.18 8.69
N GLU A 498 8.07 -36.59 7.42
CA GLU A 498 7.73 -37.97 7.04
C GLU A 498 8.85 -39.00 7.40
N PHE A 499 10.13 -38.59 7.43
CA PHE A 499 11.26 -39.47 7.79
C PHE A 499 11.56 -39.51 9.30
N GLU A 500 10.80 -38.77 10.12
CA GLU A 500 10.97 -38.74 11.59
C GLU A 500 10.05 -39.75 12.33
N ARG A 501 9.33 -40.62 11.59
CA ARG A 501 8.49 -41.68 12.19
C ARG A 501 9.37 -42.75 12.85
N PRO A 502 8.98 -43.28 14.03
CA PRO A 502 9.76 -44.30 14.73
C PRO A 502 9.81 -45.61 13.92
N ALA A 503 11.03 -46.08 13.60
CA ALA A 503 11.26 -47.36 12.93
C ALA A 503 11.29 -48.51 13.95
N PRO A 504 10.86 -49.73 13.57
CA PRO A 504 10.98 -50.91 14.43
C PRO A 504 12.45 -51.28 14.67
N GLN A 505 12.75 -51.77 15.88
CA GLN A 505 14.08 -52.31 16.24
C GLN A 505 14.26 -53.71 15.67
N LEU A 506 14.69 -53.78 14.41
CA LEU A 506 14.80 -55.03 13.64
C LEU A 506 15.79 -56.02 14.27
N GLY A 507 16.78 -55.54 15.02
CA GLY A 507 17.74 -56.41 15.74
C GLY A 507 17.12 -57.28 16.84
N ARG A 508 15.86 -57.01 17.25
CA ARG A 508 15.14 -57.81 18.26
C ARG A 508 14.26 -58.92 17.66
N TRP A 509 14.13 -58.97 16.33
CA TRP A 509 13.25 -59.93 15.67
C TRP A 509 14.01 -61.24 15.42
N SER A 510 13.35 -62.38 15.62
CA SER A 510 13.92 -63.67 15.22
C SER A 510 13.96 -63.78 13.69
N ALA A 511 14.87 -64.61 13.17
CA ALA A 511 15.00 -64.82 11.73
C ALA A 511 13.67 -65.30 11.09
N GLN A 512 12.88 -66.14 11.78
CA GLN A 512 11.57 -66.59 11.32
C GLN A 512 10.53 -65.46 11.23
N VAL A 513 10.51 -64.56 12.21
CA VAL A 513 9.58 -63.41 12.20
C VAL A 513 9.95 -62.42 11.10
N LEU A 514 11.24 -62.18 10.91
CA LEU A 514 11.74 -61.30 9.87
C LEU A 514 11.50 -61.87 8.46
N ASP A 515 11.68 -63.17 8.28
CA ASP A 515 11.42 -63.89 7.04
C ASP A 515 9.94 -63.81 6.63
N ALA A 516 9.02 -64.12 7.55
CA ALA A 516 7.58 -64.01 7.32
C ALA A 516 7.12 -62.55 7.05
N ALA A 517 7.73 -61.58 7.74
CA ALA A 517 7.46 -60.15 7.51
C ALA A 517 7.93 -59.71 6.13
N LEU A 518 9.13 -60.11 5.71
CA LEU A 518 9.65 -59.83 4.37
C LEU A 518 8.78 -60.47 3.29
N GLU A 519 8.36 -61.72 3.45
CA GLU A 519 7.47 -62.39 2.48
C GLU A 519 6.11 -61.69 2.34
N SER A 520 5.55 -61.19 3.45
CA SER A 520 4.32 -60.37 3.43
C SER A 520 4.54 -59.02 2.75
N ASP A 521 5.64 -58.36 3.04
CA ASP A 521 5.98 -57.04 2.48
C ASP A 521 6.34 -57.14 0.99
N GLU A 522 6.98 -58.23 0.56
CA GLU A 522 7.29 -58.52 -0.84
C GLU A 522 6.01 -58.68 -1.67
N ARG A 523 4.99 -59.37 -1.13
CA ARG A 523 3.65 -59.46 -1.74
C ARG A 523 2.95 -58.10 -1.79
N THR A 524 3.00 -57.37 -0.68
CA THR A 524 2.40 -56.02 -0.59
C THR A 524 3.04 -55.07 -1.61
N LEU A 525 4.37 -55.07 -1.72
CA LEU A 525 5.11 -54.29 -2.71
C LEU A 525 4.72 -54.69 -4.14
N HIS A 526 4.56 -56.00 -4.41
CA HIS A 526 4.13 -56.47 -5.71
C HIS A 526 2.74 -55.94 -6.10
N ASP A 527 1.76 -56.02 -5.20
CA ASP A 527 0.40 -55.56 -5.44
C ASP A 527 0.34 -54.04 -5.64
N LEU A 528 1.08 -53.27 -4.82
CA LEU A 528 1.15 -51.82 -4.91
C LEU A 528 1.80 -51.31 -6.21
N ILE A 529 2.82 -52.02 -6.72
CA ILE A 529 3.42 -51.72 -8.03
C ILE A 529 2.38 -51.93 -9.17
N GLY A 530 1.45 -52.87 -9.00
CA GLY A 530 0.30 -53.03 -9.91
C GLY A 530 -0.69 -51.87 -9.83
N SER A 531 -1.16 -51.53 -8.63
CA SER A 531 -2.17 -50.47 -8.41
C SER A 531 -1.68 -49.08 -8.80
N THR A 532 -0.38 -48.80 -8.65
CA THR A 532 0.24 -47.55 -9.10
C THR A 532 0.20 -47.40 -10.62
N ARG A 533 0.47 -48.47 -11.38
CA ARG A 533 0.39 -48.48 -12.86
C ARG A 533 -1.04 -48.25 -13.35
N GLU A 534 -2.05 -48.80 -12.68
CA GLU A 534 -3.46 -48.60 -13.03
C GLU A 534 -3.89 -47.14 -12.81
N SER A 535 -3.49 -46.56 -11.67
CA SER A 535 -3.74 -45.15 -11.36
C SER A 535 -3.03 -44.21 -12.36
N GLU A 536 -1.81 -44.56 -12.79
CA GLU A 536 -1.07 -43.84 -13.84
C GLU A 536 -1.77 -43.87 -15.20
N ALA A 537 -2.29 -45.04 -15.62
CA ALA A 537 -3.00 -45.19 -16.89
C ALA A 537 -4.29 -44.35 -16.93
N ARG A 538 -5.05 -44.34 -15.83
CA ARG A 538 -6.27 -43.52 -15.68
C ARG A 538 -5.96 -42.02 -15.76
N ALA A 539 -4.89 -41.58 -15.10
CA ALA A 539 -4.45 -40.18 -15.14
C ALA A 539 -3.98 -39.76 -16.55
N ALA A 540 -3.32 -40.66 -17.29
CA ALA A 540 -2.88 -40.42 -18.66
C ALA A 540 -4.06 -40.27 -19.64
N GLN A 541 -5.13 -41.06 -19.46
CA GLN A 541 -6.34 -40.96 -20.27
C GLN A 541 -7.03 -39.59 -20.13
N LEU A 542 -7.22 -39.14 -18.89
CA LEU A 542 -7.80 -37.81 -18.60
C LEU A 542 -6.97 -36.68 -19.23
N GLN A 543 -5.64 -36.75 -19.14
CA GLN A 543 -4.77 -35.74 -19.74
C GLN A 543 -4.87 -35.66 -21.27
N ALA A 544 -4.98 -36.82 -21.94
CA ALA A 544 -5.07 -36.89 -23.39
C ALA A 544 -6.35 -36.22 -23.91
N GLU A 545 -7.46 -36.37 -23.20
CA GLU A 545 -8.74 -35.73 -23.56
C GLU A 545 -8.67 -34.20 -23.50
N PHE A 546 -8.06 -33.62 -22.47
CA PHE A 546 -7.86 -32.17 -22.34
C PHE A 546 -6.85 -31.61 -23.35
N LYS A 547 -5.71 -32.31 -23.58
CA LYS A 547 -4.72 -31.90 -24.59
C LYS A 547 -5.28 -31.92 -26.01
N SER A 548 -6.24 -32.81 -26.29
CA SER A 548 -6.90 -32.90 -27.60
C SER A 548 -7.90 -31.78 -27.89
N GLY A 549 -8.16 -30.88 -26.93
CA GLY A 549 -9.12 -29.78 -27.09
C GLY A 549 -10.59 -30.21 -27.12
N LYS A 550 -10.87 -31.52 -26.95
CA LYS A 550 -12.24 -32.08 -26.94
C LYS A 550 -13.08 -31.62 -25.74
N ARG A 551 -12.43 -31.12 -24.68
CA ARG A 551 -13.08 -30.59 -23.47
C ARG A 551 -12.38 -29.31 -23.02
N SER A 552 -13.16 -28.36 -22.50
CA SER A 552 -12.67 -27.05 -22.04
C SER A 552 -12.90 -26.80 -20.54
N PHE A 553 -13.53 -27.72 -19.82
CA PHE A 553 -13.81 -27.61 -18.39
C PHE A 553 -13.91 -28.98 -17.70
N TYR A 554 -13.72 -29.02 -16.37
CA TYR A 554 -13.92 -30.22 -15.55
C TYR A 554 -15.37 -30.33 -15.08
N THR A 555 -15.96 -31.51 -15.26
CA THR A 555 -17.27 -31.86 -14.71
C THR A 555 -17.11 -32.39 -13.28
N GLN A 556 -18.21 -32.45 -12.52
CA GLN A 556 -18.26 -33.07 -11.19
C GLN A 556 -17.86 -34.56 -11.23
N ALA A 557 -18.14 -35.25 -12.34
CA ALA A 557 -17.68 -36.64 -12.53
C ALA A 557 -16.16 -36.71 -12.72
N ASP A 558 -15.56 -35.74 -13.40
CA ASP A 558 -14.10 -35.64 -13.54
C ASP A 558 -13.47 -35.33 -12.17
N ASP A 559 -14.07 -34.46 -11.37
CA ASP A 559 -13.63 -34.14 -10.01
C ASP A 559 -13.64 -35.37 -9.09
N ASP A 560 -14.73 -36.15 -9.13
CA ASP A 560 -14.85 -37.39 -8.37
C ASP A 560 -13.77 -38.42 -8.81
N SER A 561 -13.52 -38.53 -10.12
CA SER A 561 -12.50 -39.42 -10.68
C SER A 561 -11.07 -39.01 -10.27
N ILE A 562 -10.74 -37.72 -10.38
CA ILE A 562 -9.44 -37.17 -10.00
C ILE A 562 -9.20 -37.34 -8.49
N ARG A 563 -10.21 -37.06 -7.66
CA ARG A 563 -10.13 -37.27 -6.21
C ARG A 563 -9.80 -38.72 -5.88
N GLN A 564 -10.51 -39.69 -6.48
CA GLN A 564 -10.26 -41.11 -6.25
C GLN A 564 -8.85 -41.52 -6.68
N ALA A 565 -8.38 -41.04 -7.83
CA ALA A 565 -7.01 -41.30 -8.28
C ALA A 565 -5.96 -40.73 -7.30
N MET A 566 -6.20 -39.54 -6.72
CA MET A 566 -5.31 -38.93 -5.73
C MET A 566 -5.33 -39.65 -4.38
N LEU A 567 -6.49 -40.08 -3.91
CA LEU A 567 -6.59 -40.91 -2.69
C LEU A 567 -5.83 -42.23 -2.87
N ASN A 568 -6.03 -42.91 -4.01
CA ASN A 568 -5.31 -44.16 -4.32
C ASN A 568 -3.80 -43.93 -4.41
N TYR A 569 -3.36 -42.86 -5.07
CA TYR A 569 -1.95 -42.50 -5.15
C TYR A 569 -1.34 -42.26 -3.75
N LEU A 570 -2.01 -41.47 -2.91
CA LEU A 570 -1.53 -41.18 -1.56
C LEU A 570 -1.51 -42.43 -0.67
N ALA A 571 -2.53 -43.29 -0.77
CA ALA A 571 -2.56 -44.56 -0.05
C ALA A 571 -1.38 -45.45 -0.45
N CYS A 572 -1.15 -45.66 -1.76
CA CYS A 572 -0.02 -46.43 -2.25
C CYS A 572 1.32 -45.82 -1.82
N ARG A 573 1.48 -44.50 -1.98
CA ARG A 573 2.70 -43.78 -1.57
C ARG A 573 2.98 -43.94 -0.08
N THR A 574 1.95 -43.84 0.76
CA THR A 574 2.10 -43.95 2.22
C THR A 574 2.57 -45.35 2.60
N THR A 575 1.94 -46.39 2.05
CA THR A 575 2.34 -47.78 2.33
C THR A 575 3.74 -48.09 1.81
N LEU A 576 4.11 -47.62 0.62
CA LEU A 576 5.46 -47.76 0.08
C LEU A 576 6.49 -47.04 0.96
N LEU A 577 6.16 -45.85 1.47
CA LEU A 577 7.05 -45.10 2.35
C LEU A 577 7.23 -45.82 3.69
N ASP A 578 6.17 -46.41 4.23
CA ASP A 578 6.25 -47.22 5.45
C ASP A 578 7.18 -48.43 5.25
N LEU A 579 7.20 -49.08 4.07
CA LEU A 579 8.19 -50.11 3.74
C LEU A 579 9.63 -49.58 3.70
N VAL A 580 9.85 -48.39 3.14
CA VAL A 580 11.17 -47.74 3.12
C VAL A 580 11.68 -47.49 4.54
N LEU A 581 10.82 -46.92 5.39
CA LEU A 581 11.14 -46.58 6.78
C LEU A 581 11.33 -47.83 7.66
N LYS A 582 10.49 -48.86 7.47
CA LYS A 582 10.54 -50.13 8.20
C LYS A 582 11.92 -50.78 8.12
N TYR A 583 12.56 -50.75 6.95
CA TYR A 583 13.86 -51.38 6.70
C TYR A 583 15.06 -50.40 6.69
N GLN A 584 14.87 -49.18 7.18
CA GLN A 584 15.94 -48.17 7.24
C GLN A 584 17.11 -48.63 8.13
N GLN A 585 16.82 -49.32 9.24
CA GLN A 585 17.81 -49.85 10.20
C GLN A 585 18.23 -51.31 9.91
N ARG A 586 18.15 -51.75 8.65
CA ARG A 586 18.50 -53.12 8.23
C ARG A 586 19.90 -53.61 8.66
N ALA A 587 20.83 -52.70 8.97
CA ALA A 587 22.17 -53.05 9.46
C ALA A 587 22.13 -53.87 10.77
N GLU A 588 21.04 -53.80 11.53
CA GLU A 588 20.83 -54.59 12.76
C GLU A 588 20.51 -56.07 12.50
N ILE A 589 20.13 -56.43 11.27
CA ILE A 589 19.77 -57.82 10.92
C ILE A 589 21.05 -58.66 10.86
N GLY A 590 21.18 -59.65 11.74
CA GLY A 590 22.35 -60.54 11.79
C GLY A 590 22.51 -61.44 10.56
N ASP A 591 21.41 -61.93 10.01
CA ASP A 591 21.38 -62.80 8.82
C ASP A 591 21.67 -62.00 7.54
N GLU A 592 22.71 -62.40 6.80
CA GLU A 592 23.18 -61.71 5.60
C GLU A 592 22.13 -61.72 4.47
N ARG A 593 21.43 -62.84 4.26
CA ARG A 593 20.42 -62.98 3.20
C ARG A 593 19.19 -62.12 3.52
N LEU A 594 18.70 -62.16 4.76
CA LEU A 594 17.55 -61.34 5.18
C LEU A 594 17.88 -59.83 5.15
N ARG A 595 19.11 -59.46 5.49
CA ARG A 595 19.60 -58.07 5.39
C ARG A 595 19.54 -57.54 3.96
N TRP A 596 20.00 -58.32 2.99
CA TRP A 596 19.97 -57.94 1.57
C TRP A 596 18.55 -57.99 0.97
N ARG A 597 17.68 -58.90 1.42
CA ARG A 597 16.24 -58.86 1.08
C ARG A 597 15.58 -57.57 1.56
N ALA A 598 15.79 -57.20 2.83
CA ALA A 598 15.29 -55.95 3.39
C ALA A 598 15.81 -54.71 2.62
N PHE A 599 17.07 -54.73 2.20
CA PHE A 599 17.62 -53.69 1.33
C PHE A 599 16.91 -53.60 -0.02
N LEU A 600 16.71 -54.74 -0.71
CA LEU A 600 16.05 -54.78 -2.01
C LEU A 600 14.58 -54.31 -1.92
N VAL A 601 13.84 -54.76 -0.91
CA VAL A 601 12.45 -54.32 -0.67
C VAL A 601 12.38 -52.81 -0.44
N SER A 602 13.25 -52.27 0.42
CA SER A 602 13.32 -50.82 0.69
C SER A 602 13.70 -50.02 -0.56
N LEU A 603 14.71 -50.47 -1.32
CA LEU A 603 15.16 -49.79 -2.53
C LEU A 603 14.13 -49.83 -3.66
N ALA A 604 13.45 -50.97 -3.83
CA ALA A 604 12.39 -51.11 -4.83
C ALA A 604 11.17 -50.25 -4.46
N ALA A 605 10.78 -50.20 -3.19
CA ALA A 605 9.72 -49.30 -2.71
C ALA A 605 10.09 -47.81 -2.93
N ALA A 606 11.33 -47.40 -2.60
CA ALA A 606 11.80 -46.03 -2.81
C ALA A 606 11.85 -45.66 -4.31
N SER A 607 12.27 -46.61 -5.15
CA SER A 607 12.29 -46.46 -6.61
C SER A 607 10.88 -46.35 -7.19
N ALA A 608 9.91 -47.12 -6.68
CA ALA A 608 8.49 -47.02 -7.07
C ALA A 608 7.88 -45.65 -6.72
N ILE A 609 8.16 -45.14 -5.51
CA ILE A 609 7.73 -43.79 -5.11
C ILE A 609 8.36 -42.75 -6.03
N SER A 610 9.67 -42.80 -6.24
CA SER A 610 10.36 -41.78 -7.01
C SER A 610 9.96 -41.79 -8.49
N ASP A 611 9.75 -42.96 -9.09
CA ASP A 611 9.32 -43.09 -10.48
C ASP A 611 7.88 -42.58 -10.68
N SER A 612 6.94 -43.00 -9.82
CA SER A 612 5.54 -42.53 -9.88
C SER A 612 5.44 -41.02 -9.61
N SER A 613 6.20 -40.47 -8.65
CA SER A 613 6.29 -39.03 -8.41
C SER A 613 6.88 -38.27 -9.60
N LEU A 614 7.93 -38.80 -10.22
CA LEU A 614 8.56 -38.19 -11.40
C LEU A 614 7.57 -38.13 -12.56
N LYS A 615 6.90 -39.25 -12.88
CA LYS A 615 5.88 -39.31 -13.93
C LYS A 615 4.72 -38.35 -13.67
N LEU A 616 4.26 -38.25 -12.42
CA LEU A 616 3.22 -37.29 -12.06
C LEU A 616 3.68 -35.85 -12.36
N VAL A 617 4.89 -35.49 -11.92
CA VAL A 617 5.43 -34.13 -12.09
C VAL A 617 5.73 -33.80 -13.55
N THR A 618 6.35 -34.72 -14.30
CA THR A 618 6.73 -34.48 -15.71
C THR A 618 5.50 -34.45 -16.62
N ARG A 619 4.51 -35.31 -16.37
CA ARG A 619 3.28 -35.34 -17.18
C ARG A 619 2.43 -34.09 -16.95
N PHE A 620 2.14 -33.73 -15.70
CA PHE A 620 1.17 -32.67 -15.39
C PHE A 620 1.79 -31.29 -15.13
N GLY A 621 3.09 -31.23 -14.81
CA GLY A 621 3.75 -29.99 -14.36
C GLY A 621 3.82 -28.85 -15.38
N SER A 622 3.66 -29.16 -16.68
CA SER A 622 3.67 -28.16 -17.76
C SER A 622 2.29 -27.56 -18.05
N THR A 623 1.21 -28.07 -17.44
CA THR A 623 -0.16 -27.60 -17.66
C THR A 623 -0.67 -26.91 -16.39
N PRO A 624 -0.71 -25.56 -16.33
CA PRO A 624 -1.08 -24.81 -15.14
C PRO A 624 -2.45 -25.19 -14.55
N GLU A 625 -3.41 -25.52 -15.40
CA GLU A 625 -4.76 -25.92 -15.03
C GLU A 625 -4.76 -27.29 -14.33
N ALA A 626 -3.97 -28.24 -14.82
CA ALA A 626 -3.80 -29.54 -14.20
C ALA A 626 -3.05 -29.44 -12.86
N VAL A 627 -2.01 -28.60 -12.79
CA VAL A 627 -1.28 -28.34 -11.54
C VAL A 627 -2.19 -27.69 -10.50
N ARG A 628 -3.07 -26.77 -10.92
CA ARG A 628 -4.08 -26.18 -10.04
C ARG A 628 -5.02 -27.27 -9.52
N LYS A 629 -5.59 -28.07 -10.43
CA LYS A 629 -6.53 -29.15 -10.10
C LYS A 629 -5.95 -30.19 -9.13
N LEU A 630 -4.72 -30.65 -9.37
CA LEU A 630 -4.04 -31.64 -8.52
C LEU A 630 -3.57 -31.07 -7.16
N ASN A 631 -3.54 -29.75 -7.02
CA ASN A 631 -3.28 -29.08 -5.75
C ASN A 631 -4.57 -28.67 -5.03
N GLU A 632 -5.76 -28.89 -5.61
CA GLU A 632 -7.04 -28.68 -4.92
C GLU A 632 -7.11 -29.64 -3.73
N GLY A 633 -7.33 -29.07 -2.54
CA GLY A 633 -7.61 -29.86 -1.34
C GLY A 633 -9.08 -30.24 -1.27
N ASP A 634 -9.37 -31.31 -0.55
CA ASP A 634 -10.73 -31.71 -0.23
C ASP A 634 -10.79 -32.15 1.24
N ALA A 635 -11.15 -31.20 2.11
CA ALA A 635 -11.18 -31.40 3.55
C ALA A 635 -12.22 -32.45 3.97
N ALA A 636 -13.31 -32.63 3.21
CA ALA A 636 -14.34 -33.62 3.52
C ALA A 636 -13.82 -35.06 3.38
N TRP A 637 -12.81 -35.27 2.52
CA TRP A 637 -12.21 -36.57 2.24
C TRP A 637 -10.80 -36.74 2.83
N GLY A 638 -10.34 -35.80 3.65
CA GLY A 638 -8.99 -35.82 4.23
C GLY A 638 -7.88 -35.59 3.20
N LEU A 639 -8.20 -35.02 2.03
CA LEU A 639 -7.23 -34.73 0.98
C LEU A 639 -6.62 -33.34 1.24
N PRO A 640 -5.33 -33.23 1.63
CA PRO A 640 -4.73 -31.93 1.91
C PRO A 640 -4.55 -31.11 0.61
N PRO A 641 -4.67 -29.77 0.66
CA PRO A 641 -4.32 -28.94 -0.49
C PRO A 641 -2.81 -28.98 -0.75
N GLY A 642 -2.40 -28.76 -2.00
CA GLY A 642 -0.99 -28.65 -2.36
C GLY A 642 -0.25 -29.99 -2.54
N ILE A 643 -0.95 -31.11 -2.78
CA ILE A 643 -0.34 -32.44 -2.93
C ILE A 643 0.66 -32.50 -4.06
N PHE A 644 0.31 -32.00 -5.25
CA PHE A 644 1.24 -32.00 -6.39
C PHE A 644 2.53 -31.22 -6.07
N ASP A 645 2.39 -30.05 -5.45
CA ASP A 645 3.51 -29.23 -5.02
C ASP A 645 4.36 -29.92 -3.93
N MET A 646 3.71 -30.62 -2.98
CA MET A 646 4.38 -31.44 -1.97
C MET A 646 5.20 -32.56 -2.64
N VAL A 647 4.59 -33.31 -3.56
CA VAL A 647 5.26 -34.39 -4.30
C VAL A 647 6.45 -33.84 -5.10
N LYS A 648 6.27 -32.72 -5.81
CA LYS A 648 7.36 -32.05 -6.55
C LYS A 648 8.49 -31.60 -5.62
N ARG A 649 8.18 -31.03 -4.46
CA ARG A 649 9.19 -30.61 -3.47
C ARG A 649 9.96 -31.81 -2.91
N ASN A 650 9.27 -32.85 -2.45
CA ASN A 650 9.89 -34.05 -1.87
C ASN A 650 10.81 -34.77 -2.87
N LEU A 651 10.41 -34.81 -4.15
CA LEU A 651 11.20 -35.39 -5.24
C LEU A 651 12.51 -34.61 -5.51
N LEU A 652 12.47 -33.28 -5.39
CA LEU A 652 13.58 -32.40 -5.74
C LEU A 652 14.51 -32.05 -4.56
N GLN A 653 14.14 -32.44 -3.35
CA GLN A 653 14.90 -32.16 -2.13
C GLN A 653 16.29 -32.82 -2.14
N ALA A 654 17.30 -32.17 -1.54
CA ALA A 654 18.66 -32.71 -1.50
C ALA A 654 18.74 -34.04 -0.73
N GLN A 655 18.10 -34.11 0.45
CA GLN A 655 18.11 -35.29 1.30
C GLN A 655 17.56 -36.55 0.60
N THR A 656 16.42 -36.44 -0.11
CA THR A 656 15.83 -37.56 -0.87
C THR A 656 16.78 -38.04 -1.96
N ARG A 657 17.45 -37.11 -2.66
CA ARG A 657 18.41 -37.43 -3.72
C ARG A 657 19.65 -38.12 -3.17
N ASP A 658 20.22 -37.60 -2.09
CA ASP A 658 21.42 -38.16 -1.46
C ASP A 658 21.14 -39.59 -0.95
N PHE A 659 19.97 -39.81 -0.34
CA PHE A 659 19.53 -41.14 0.06
C PHE A 659 19.45 -42.12 -1.13
N MET A 660 18.78 -41.71 -2.22
CA MET A 660 18.65 -42.54 -3.42
C MET A 660 19.99 -42.80 -4.09
N ASP A 661 20.90 -41.82 -4.11
CA ASP A 661 22.22 -41.94 -4.70
C ASP A 661 23.09 -42.95 -3.97
N GLN A 662 23.09 -42.90 -2.64
CA GLN A 662 23.79 -43.87 -1.82
C GLN A 662 23.22 -45.28 -2.00
N ALA A 663 21.89 -45.41 -2.03
CA ALA A 663 21.25 -46.72 -2.17
C ALA A 663 21.50 -47.33 -3.55
N LEU A 664 21.41 -46.56 -4.64
CA LEU A 664 21.72 -47.02 -5.99
C LEU A 664 23.20 -47.33 -6.19
N ALA A 665 24.11 -46.55 -5.59
CA ALA A 665 25.53 -46.84 -5.60
C ALA A 665 25.82 -48.19 -4.92
N THR A 666 25.22 -48.42 -3.74
CA THR A 666 25.32 -49.69 -3.00
C THR A 666 24.79 -50.86 -3.82
N TYR A 667 23.64 -50.68 -4.48
CA TYR A 667 23.04 -51.71 -5.34
C TYR A 667 23.95 -52.09 -6.52
N ARG A 668 24.60 -51.11 -7.15
CA ARG A 668 25.50 -51.34 -8.28
C ARG A 668 26.82 -51.99 -7.87
N SER A 669 27.36 -51.65 -6.71
CA SER A 669 28.63 -52.22 -6.24
C SER A 669 28.50 -53.66 -5.76
N GLU A 670 27.29 -54.12 -5.43
CA GLU A 670 27.04 -55.39 -4.72
C GLU A 670 26.32 -56.44 -5.59
N ASP A 671 26.35 -56.31 -6.92
CA ASP A 671 25.74 -57.28 -7.86
C ASP A 671 26.24 -58.73 -7.63
N ALA A 672 27.54 -58.90 -7.34
CA ALA A 672 28.12 -60.21 -7.02
C ALA A 672 27.52 -60.83 -5.75
N THR A 673 27.30 -60.02 -4.71
CA THR A 673 26.70 -60.43 -3.44
C THR A 673 25.24 -60.84 -3.63
N LEU A 674 24.48 -60.08 -4.41
CA LEU A 674 23.07 -60.38 -4.72
C LEU A 674 22.91 -61.69 -5.52
N ARG A 675 23.80 -61.96 -6.48
CA ARG A 675 23.82 -63.22 -7.24
C ARG A 675 24.16 -64.41 -6.36
N ARG A 676 25.16 -64.28 -5.48
CA ARG A 676 25.57 -65.33 -4.53
C ARG A 676 24.43 -65.73 -3.59
N LEU A 677 23.57 -64.78 -3.22
CA LEU A 677 22.43 -65.00 -2.31
C LEU A 677 21.12 -65.38 -3.04
N GLU A 678 21.19 -65.62 -4.35
CA GLU A 678 20.04 -65.97 -5.21
C GLU A 678 18.92 -64.90 -5.23
N LEU A 679 19.27 -63.63 -5.02
CA LEU A 679 18.31 -62.54 -4.93
C LEU A 679 18.07 -61.81 -6.27
N VAL A 680 18.48 -62.39 -7.41
CA VAL A 680 18.42 -61.72 -8.73
C VAL A 680 17.37 -62.30 -9.67
N ASN A 681 17.28 -63.62 -9.76
CA ASN A 681 16.49 -64.33 -10.76
C ASN A 681 15.11 -64.83 -10.31
N PRO A 682 14.88 -65.30 -9.06
CA PRO A 682 13.56 -65.79 -8.67
C PRO A 682 12.56 -64.64 -8.50
N ALA A 683 11.28 -64.92 -8.78
CA ALA A 683 10.19 -64.01 -8.40
C ALA A 683 10.10 -63.98 -6.86
N PRO A 684 9.88 -62.81 -6.23
CA PRO A 684 9.53 -61.51 -6.81
C PRO A 684 10.72 -60.60 -7.16
N PHE A 685 11.98 -60.98 -6.86
CA PHE A 685 13.14 -60.10 -6.97
C PHE A 685 13.44 -59.61 -8.37
N SER A 686 13.20 -60.42 -9.41
CA SER A 686 13.35 -59.99 -10.81
C SER A 686 12.54 -58.71 -11.15
N ARG A 687 11.33 -58.58 -10.58
CA ARG A 687 10.47 -57.39 -10.73
C ARG A 687 10.99 -56.20 -9.93
N PHE A 688 11.61 -56.45 -8.78
CA PHE A 688 12.26 -55.40 -7.99
C PHE A 688 13.49 -54.83 -8.70
N HIS A 689 14.26 -55.68 -9.36
CA HIS A 689 15.39 -55.23 -10.20
C HIS A 689 14.91 -54.39 -11.39
N GLU A 690 13.81 -54.78 -12.04
CA GLU A 690 13.22 -54.03 -13.15
C GLU A 690 12.87 -52.58 -12.74
N ILE A 691 12.18 -52.39 -11.62
CA ILE A 691 11.77 -51.05 -11.17
C ILE A 691 12.96 -50.19 -10.71
N VAL A 692 13.98 -50.79 -10.10
CA VAL A 692 15.22 -50.09 -9.71
C VAL A 692 15.99 -49.62 -10.94
N LEU A 693 16.09 -50.48 -11.97
CA LEU A 693 16.75 -50.14 -13.23
C LEU A 693 15.97 -49.06 -13.99
N GLN A 694 14.65 -49.18 -14.08
CA GLN A 694 13.78 -48.17 -14.69
C GLN A 694 13.96 -46.81 -14.04
N HIS A 695 13.91 -46.74 -12.71
CA HIS A 695 14.14 -45.50 -11.98
C HIS A 695 15.51 -44.88 -12.28
N SER A 696 16.56 -45.72 -12.37
CA SER A 696 17.92 -45.26 -12.66
C SER A 696 18.05 -44.61 -14.04
N GLN A 697 17.24 -45.01 -15.02
CA GLN A 697 17.18 -44.43 -16.36
C GLN A 697 16.39 -43.11 -16.35
N SER A 698 15.22 -43.08 -15.69
CA SER A 698 14.35 -41.89 -15.64
C SER A 698 14.97 -40.72 -14.86
N ARG A 699 16.01 -40.96 -14.07
CA ARG A 699 16.72 -39.93 -13.29
C ARG A 699 17.25 -38.75 -14.12
N ALA A 700 17.59 -38.95 -15.40
CA ALA A 700 18.05 -37.88 -16.29
C ALA A 700 17.00 -36.75 -16.46
N GLU A 701 15.71 -37.08 -16.31
CA GLU A 701 14.59 -36.13 -16.42
C GLU A 701 14.48 -35.17 -15.22
N LEU A 702 15.20 -35.42 -14.11
CA LEU A 702 15.20 -34.54 -12.93
C LEU A 702 16.02 -33.26 -13.14
N LEU A 703 17.02 -33.27 -14.02
CA LEU A 703 17.98 -32.16 -14.15
C LEU A 703 17.32 -30.82 -14.59
N PRO A 704 16.43 -30.79 -15.60
CA PRO A 704 15.72 -29.56 -15.98
C PRO A 704 14.78 -29.06 -14.87
N LEU A 705 14.12 -29.99 -14.15
CA LEU A 705 13.19 -29.66 -13.06
C LEU A 705 13.90 -29.03 -11.86
N LEU A 706 15.16 -29.40 -11.59
CA LEU A 706 15.98 -28.82 -10.53
C LEU A 706 16.34 -27.36 -10.81
N VAL A 707 16.65 -27.03 -12.06
CA VAL A 707 16.96 -25.65 -12.48
C VAL A 707 15.72 -24.77 -12.35
N GLU A 708 14.56 -25.25 -12.85
CA GLU A 708 13.29 -24.54 -12.74
C GLU A 708 12.87 -24.34 -11.26
N SER A 709 13.04 -25.37 -10.42
CA SER A 709 12.68 -25.33 -9.01
C SER A 709 13.54 -24.35 -8.20
N ARG A 710 14.86 -24.33 -8.41
CA ARG A 710 15.75 -23.35 -7.73
C ARG A 710 15.41 -21.91 -8.08
N LEU A 711 14.93 -21.67 -9.30
CA LEU A 711 14.52 -20.33 -9.75
C LEU A 711 13.14 -19.92 -9.22
N THR A 712 12.22 -20.88 -9.01
CA THR A 712 10.79 -20.58 -8.78
C THR A 712 10.24 -20.97 -7.41
N ALA A 713 10.91 -21.84 -6.64
CA ALA A 713 10.42 -22.33 -5.34
C ALA A 713 10.18 -21.21 -4.30
N PRO A 714 11.08 -20.23 -4.10
CA PRO A 714 10.86 -19.16 -3.12
C PRO A 714 9.68 -18.24 -3.51
N VAL A 715 9.46 -18.08 -4.83
CA VAL A 715 8.38 -17.26 -5.39
C VAL A 715 7.03 -17.93 -5.17
N LYS A 716 6.95 -19.26 -5.37
CA LYS A 716 5.72 -20.04 -5.21
C LYS A 716 5.33 -20.21 -3.74
N GLU A 717 6.27 -20.48 -2.83
CA GLU A 717 6.03 -20.63 -1.39
C GLU A 717 5.47 -19.33 -0.78
N ALA A 718 6.11 -18.21 -1.08
CA ALA A 718 5.71 -16.91 -0.58
C ALA A 718 4.41 -16.39 -1.23
N GLY A 719 4.11 -16.85 -2.46
CA GLY A 719 2.82 -16.66 -3.13
C GLY A 719 1.68 -17.51 -2.54
N ARG A 720 1.93 -18.65 -1.88
CA ARG A 720 0.88 -19.40 -1.14
C ARG A 720 0.53 -18.68 0.16
N MET A 721 1.55 -18.26 0.93
CA MET A 721 1.33 -17.53 2.19
C MET A 721 0.62 -16.17 1.98
N SER A 722 0.91 -15.46 0.87
CA SER A 722 0.23 -14.22 0.54
C SER A 722 -1.23 -14.44 0.12
N ARG A 723 -1.52 -15.50 -0.65
CA ARG A 723 -2.88 -15.87 -1.04
C ARG A 723 -3.74 -16.26 0.16
N ASP A 724 -3.19 -16.98 1.14
CA ASP A 724 -3.91 -17.33 2.37
C ASP A 724 -4.19 -16.09 3.26
N ALA A 725 -3.27 -15.13 3.30
CA ALA A 725 -3.48 -13.87 4.02
C ALA A 725 -4.49 -12.96 3.30
N ALA A 726 -4.40 -12.87 1.96
CA ALA A 726 -5.34 -12.13 1.13
C ALA A 726 -6.74 -12.73 1.21
N TYR A 727 -6.87 -14.05 1.14
CA TYR A 727 -8.13 -14.76 1.29
C TYR A 727 -8.75 -14.50 2.67
N ARG A 728 -7.97 -14.61 3.76
CA ARG A 728 -8.46 -14.26 5.12
C ARG A 728 -8.89 -12.79 5.24
N GLY A 729 -8.16 -11.87 4.60
CA GLY A 729 -8.52 -10.46 4.53
C GLY A 729 -9.81 -10.22 3.74
N GLN A 730 -9.99 -10.90 2.60
CA GLN A 730 -11.20 -10.86 1.79
C GLN A 730 -12.39 -11.45 2.54
N VAL A 731 -12.25 -12.60 3.20
CA VAL A 731 -13.29 -13.18 4.06
C VAL A 731 -13.71 -12.19 5.14
N PHE A 732 -12.77 -11.54 5.82
CA PHE A 732 -13.08 -10.54 6.84
C PHE A 732 -13.85 -9.35 6.28
N VAL A 733 -13.38 -8.75 5.18
CA VAL A 733 -14.02 -7.58 4.56
C VAL A 733 -15.39 -7.95 3.99
N SER A 734 -15.51 -9.07 3.30
CA SER A 734 -16.76 -9.52 2.68
C SER A 734 -17.78 -9.99 3.71
N THR A 735 -17.36 -10.64 4.80
CA THR A 735 -18.25 -10.96 5.93
C THR A 735 -18.75 -9.67 6.57
N TRP A 736 -17.87 -8.69 6.79
CA TRP A 736 -18.26 -7.38 7.31
C TRP A 736 -19.24 -6.65 6.36
N LEU A 737 -18.99 -6.64 5.05
CA LEU A 737 -19.92 -6.09 4.05
C LEU A 737 -21.25 -6.86 3.99
N GLY A 738 -21.20 -8.19 4.16
CA GLY A 738 -22.35 -9.09 4.19
C GLY A 738 -23.21 -8.92 5.44
N ASP A 739 -22.64 -8.54 6.58
CA ASP A 739 -23.37 -8.31 7.83
C ASP A 739 -23.79 -6.83 8.03
N THR A 740 -23.12 -5.90 7.33
CA THR A 740 -23.38 -4.47 7.49
C THR A 740 -24.66 -4.07 6.77
N ARG A 741 -25.64 -3.57 7.54
CA ARG A 741 -26.90 -3.05 7.01
C ARG A 741 -26.82 -1.53 6.82
N PHE A 742 -27.11 -1.02 5.62
CA PHE A 742 -27.12 0.43 5.37
C PHE A 742 -28.41 1.11 5.86
N ARG A 743 -29.48 0.33 6.10
CA ARG A 743 -30.75 0.80 6.68
C ARG A 743 -31.43 -0.35 7.44
N ARG A 744 -32.07 -0.07 8.57
CA ARG A 744 -32.88 -1.08 9.27
C ARG A 744 -34.29 -1.15 8.63
N PRO A 745 -34.91 -2.34 8.53
CA PRO A 745 -36.34 -2.47 8.26
C PRO A 745 -37.13 -1.63 9.27
N ARG A 746 -38.26 -1.07 8.85
CA ARG A 746 -39.12 -0.20 9.67
C ARG A 746 -39.42 -0.90 11.01
N ASN A 747 -39.03 -0.29 12.14
CA ASN A 747 -39.21 -0.82 13.51
C ASN A 747 -38.50 -2.15 13.86
N GLY A 748 -37.56 -2.63 13.04
CA GLY A 748 -36.81 -3.86 13.34
C GLY A 748 -37.60 -5.17 13.18
N GLN A 749 -38.80 -5.11 12.58
CA GLN A 749 -39.58 -6.29 12.21
C GLN A 749 -39.03 -6.91 10.91
N LEU A 750 -38.94 -8.25 10.88
CA LEU A 750 -38.64 -9.03 9.68
C LEU A 750 -39.81 -8.93 8.70
N MET A 751 -39.57 -8.94 7.38
CA MET A 751 -40.66 -8.86 6.39
C MET A 751 -41.48 -10.14 6.32
N ILE A 752 -40.80 -11.29 6.34
CA ILE A 752 -41.43 -12.61 6.42
C ILE A 752 -41.72 -12.90 7.89
N GLN A 753 -43.00 -13.03 8.29
CA GLN A 753 -43.36 -13.36 9.67
C GLN A 753 -43.29 -14.89 9.88
N PRO A 754 -43.28 -15.36 11.15
CA PRO A 754 -43.24 -16.79 11.46
C PRO A 754 -44.36 -17.61 10.81
N ARG A 755 -45.53 -16.99 10.56
CA ARG A 755 -46.64 -17.63 9.87
C ARG A 755 -46.31 -17.88 8.39
N GLU A 756 -45.89 -16.86 7.64
CA GLU A 756 -45.53 -17.07 6.23
C GLU A 756 -44.33 -18.01 6.10
N LEU A 757 -43.37 -17.96 7.03
CA LEU A 757 -42.23 -18.88 7.06
C LEU A 757 -42.68 -20.34 7.29
N SER A 758 -43.67 -20.57 8.16
CA SER A 758 -44.24 -21.90 8.40
C SER A 758 -45.01 -22.42 7.19
N GLU A 759 -45.79 -21.56 6.52
CA GLU A 759 -46.48 -21.90 5.27
C GLU A 759 -45.49 -22.15 4.12
N PHE A 760 -44.36 -21.43 4.08
CA PHE A 760 -43.25 -21.67 3.15
C PHE A 760 -42.58 -23.02 3.42
N ARG A 761 -42.28 -23.33 4.70
CA ARG A 761 -41.70 -24.62 5.14
C ARG A 761 -42.56 -25.80 4.71
N ALA A 762 -43.88 -25.70 4.84
CA ALA A 762 -44.81 -26.78 4.50
C ALA A 762 -44.80 -27.17 3.00
N LYS A 763 -44.29 -26.30 2.11
CA LYS A 763 -44.22 -26.54 0.67
C LYS A 763 -42.90 -27.15 0.21
N LEU A 764 -41.87 -27.18 1.07
CA LEU A 764 -40.52 -27.64 0.73
C LEU A 764 -40.46 -29.15 0.57
N LYS A 765 -39.70 -29.60 -0.43
CA LYS A 765 -39.30 -31.00 -0.63
C LYS A 765 -37.78 -31.07 -0.82
N PRO A 766 -37.12 -32.15 -0.37
CA PRO A 766 -35.70 -32.35 -0.60
C PRO A 766 -35.34 -32.17 -2.09
N GLY A 767 -34.30 -31.39 -2.37
CA GLY A 767 -33.89 -31.01 -3.72
C GLY A 767 -34.47 -29.69 -4.24
N ASP A 768 -35.35 -29.03 -3.50
CA ASP A 768 -35.82 -27.71 -3.90
C ASP A 768 -34.66 -26.68 -3.88
N ILE A 769 -34.60 -25.84 -4.91
CA ILE A 769 -33.66 -24.73 -5.03
C ILE A 769 -34.34 -23.49 -4.45
N LEU A 770 -33.69 -22.88 -3.46
CA LEU A 770 -34.16 -21.66 -2.82
C LEU A 770 -33.43 -20.48 -3.43
N ILE A 771 -34.16 -19.43 -3.81
CA ILE A 771 -33.56 -18.15 -4.17
C ILE A 771 -34.11 -17.06 -3.28
N GLU A 772 -33.25 -16.13 -2.87
CA GLU A 772 -33.62 -15.08 -1.93
C GLU A 772 -33.05 -13.70 -2.29
N ARG A 773 -33.73 -12.69 -1.77
CA ARG A 773 -33.32 -11.29 -1.82
C ARG A 773 -33.26 -10.74 -0.40
N GLN A 774 -32.12 -10.14 -0.09
CA GLN A 774 -31.94 -9.27 1.06
C GLN A 774 -31.49 -7.90 0.55
N ASN A 775 -32.33 -6.87 0.66
CA ASN A 775 -32.16 -5.54 0.07
C ASN A 775 -31.36 -4.60 0.98
N TRP A 776 -31.28 -4.88 2.29
CA TRP A 776 -30.73 -3.96 3.30
C TRP A 776 -29.24 -4.12 3.61
N PHE A 777 -28.56 -5.08 2.99
CA PHE A 777 -27.15 -5.39 3.24
C PHE A 777 -26.22 -4.67 2.26
N LEU A 778 -25.06 -4.23 2.75
CA LEU A 778 -24.09 -3.44 1.99
C LEU A 778 -23.47 -4.22 0.81
N SER A 779 -23.47 -5.55 0.88
CA SER A 779 -23.07 -6.46 -0.21
C SER A 779 -23.89 -6.26 -1.50
N ARG A 780 -25.12 -5.73 -1.43
CA ARG A 780 -26.01 -5.49 -2.59
C ARG A 780 -25.51 -4.44 -3.58
N ALA A 781 -24.67 -3.49 -3.14
CA ALA A 781 -24.21 -2.41 -4.01
C ALA A 781 -23.36 -2.90 -5.20
N PHE A 782 -22.95 -4.18 -5.18
CA PHE A 782 -21.98 -4.76 -6.12
C PHE A 782 -22.50 -5.97 -6.92
N MET A 783 -23.75 -6.41 -6.73
CA MET A 783 -24.33 -7.58 -7.41
C MET A 783 -25.41 -7.20 -8.44
N PRO A 784 -25.36 -7.74 -9.68
CA PRO A 784 -26.37 -7.46 -10.70
C PRO A 784 -27.67 -8.27 -10.48
N GLY A 785 -28.82 -7.63 -10.75
CA GLY A 785 -30.14 -8.28 -10.77
C GLY A 785 -30.91 -8.32 -9.44
N PHE A 786 -32.19 -8.70 -9.51
CA PHE A 786 -33.10 -8.70 -8.36
C PHE A 786 -32.77 -9.78 -7.32
N TRP A 787 -32.34 -10.97 -7.75
CA TRP A 787 -32.02 -12.11 -6.87
C TRP A 787 -30.52 -12.15 -6.58
N ALA A 788 -30.13 -12.23 -5.30
CA ALA A 788 -28.72 -12.14 -4.88
C ALA A 788 -28.11 -13.44 -4.38
N HIS A 789 -28.92 -14.39 -3.92
CA HIS A 789 -28.44 -15.63 -3.33
C HIS A 789 -29.27 -16.83 -3.76
N ALA A 790 -28.65 -18.00 -3.77
CA ALA A 790 -29.27 -19.28 -4.03
C ALA A 790 -28.75 -20.34 -3.05
N ALA A 791 -29.62 -21.24 -2.62
CA ALA A 791 -29.28 -22.33 -1.72
C ALA A 791 -30.04 -23.61 -2.10
N LEU A 792 -29.59 -24.75 -1.58
CA LEU A 792 -30.24 -26.04 -1.81
C LEU A 792 -30.90 -26.53 -0.52
N TYR A 793 -32.19 -26.85 -0.60
CA TYR A 793 -32.90 -27.50 0.50
C TYR A 793 -32.63 -29.01 0.47
N VAL A 794 -31.99 -29.52 1.53
CA VAL A 794 -31.56 -30.93 1.60
C VAL A 794 -32.55 -31.82 2.37
N GLY A 795 -33.44 -31.24 3.17
CA GLY A 795 -34.50 -31.97 3.89
C GLY A 795 -34.23 -32.18 5.38
N THR A 796 -35.03 -32.99 6.05
CA THR A 796 -34.78 -33.44 7.43
C THR A 796 -33.89 -34.68 7.46
N THR A 797 -33.42 -35.11 8.63
CA THR A 797 -32.73 -36.41 8.77
C THR A 797 -33.60 -37.57 8.28
N ASN A 798 -34.91 -37.54 8.56
CA ASN A 798 -35.87 -38.55 8.09
C ASN A 798 -36.00 -38.56 6.56
N ASP A 799 -35.97 -37.39 5.92
CA ASP A 799 -35.96 -37.31 4.45
C ASP A 799 -34.70 -37.92 3.84
N LEU A 800 -33.53 -37.69 4.45
CA LEU A 800 -32.28 -38.28 3.98
C LEU A 800 -32.29 -39.81 4.12
N VAL A 801 -32.82 -40.35 5.22
CA VAL A 801 -33.02 -41.80 5.39
C VAL A 801 -34.00 -42.34 4.33
N ARG A 802 -35.12 -41.64 4.07
CA ARG A 802 -36.08 -42.04 3.02
C ARG A 802 -35.43 -42.12 1.64
N LEU A 803 -34.51 -41.19 1.34
CA LEU A 803 -33.75 -41.14 0.10
C LEU A 803 -32.57 -42.14 0.06
N GLY A 804 -32.33 -42.91 1.13
CA GLY A 804 -31.23 -43.86 1.23
C GLY A 804 -29.84 -43.21 1.31
N LEU A 805 -29.78 -41.94 1.76
CA LEU A 805 -28.54 -41.17 1.91
C LEU A 805 -27.86 -41.39 3.26
N ASP A 806 -28.50 -42.12 4.18
CA ASP A 806 -27.94 -42.56 5.45
C ASP A 806 -26.80 -43.59 5.30
N ARG A 807 -26.56 -44.09 4.09
CA ARG A 807 -25.45 -44.98 3.73
C ARG A 807 -24.49 -44.37 2.71
N ASP A 808 -24.77 -43.16 2.24
CA ASP A 808 -23.92 -42.49 1.27
C ASP A 808 -22.65 -41.97 1.97
N PRO A 809 -21.45 -42.35 1.52
CA PRO A 809 -20.20 -41.90 2.14
C PRO A 809 -20.06 -40.37 2.23
N ARG A 810 -20.58 -39.63 1.25
CA ARG A 810 -20.51 -38.15 1.19
C ARG A 810 -21.34 -37.53 2.30
N VAL A 811 -22.47 -38.14 2.63
CA VAL A 811 -23.41 -37.66 3.64
C VAL A 811 -22.98 -38.13 5.03
N MET A 812 -22.53 -39.38 5.16
CA MET A 812 -22.05 -39.96 6.41
C MET A 812 -20.86 -39.22 7.02
N ALA A 813 -19.95 -38.70 6.19
CA ALA A 813 -18.84 -37.87 6.65
C ALA A 813 -19.30 -36.62 7.46
N HIS A 814 -20.55 -36.20 7.29
CA HIS A 814 -21.10 -34.99 7.91
C HIS A 814 -22.35 -35.24 8.77
N TRP A 815 -22.82 -36.48 8.88
CA TRP A 815 -24.07 -36.83 9.56
C TRP A 815 -24.16 -36.31 10.99
N ALA A 816 -23.09 -36.49 11.78
CA ALA A 816 -23.03 -36.05 13.16
C ALA A 816 -23.16 -34.53 13.31
N LYS A 817 -22.66 -33.75 12.35
CA LYS A 817 -22.80 -32.28 12.36
C LYS A 817 -24.18 -31.85 11.88
N TYR A 818 -24.73 -32.57 10.91
CA TYR A 818 -26.03 -32.28 10.31
C TYR A 818 -27.21 -32.59 11.24
N ALA A 819 -27.12 -33.67 12.01
CA ALA A 819 -28.19 -34.12 12.90
C ALA A 819 -28.34 -33.25 14.17
N VAL A 820 -27.39 -32.35 14.44
CA VAL A 820 -27.43 -31.43 15.58
C VAL A 820 -28.35 -30.26 15.24
N ARG A 821 -29.16 -29.83 16.22
CA ARG A 821 -30.01 -28.63 16.12
C ARG A 821 -29.24 -27.39 16.56
N ASP A 822 -29.63 -26.22 16.06
CA ASP A 822 -29.04 -24.94 16.49
C ASP A 822 -29.39 -24.62 17.96
N ALA A 823 -28.87 -23.51 18.49
CA ALA A 823 -29.08 -23.09 19.88
C ALA A 823 -30.56 -22.80 20.18
N GLU A 824 -31.33 -22.47 19.16
CA GLU A 824 -32.76 -22.19 19.19
C GLU A 824 -33.63 -23.43 18.91
N GLY A 825 -33.01 -24.60 18.67
CA GLY A 825 -33.69 -25.88 18.45
C GLY A 825 -34.14 -26.15 17.01
N HIS A 826 -33.74 -25.32 16.04
CA HIS A 826 -34.07 -25.51 14.62
C HIS A 826 -33.14 -26.52 13.94
N GLU A 827 -33.66 -27.16 12.89
CA GLU A 827 -32.92 -28.13 12.08
C GLU A 827 -32.13 -27.43 10.98
N HIS A 828 -30.96 -27.98 10.67
CA HIS A 828 -30.12 -27.53 9.56
C HIS A 828 -30.61 -28.11 8.24
N LEU A 829 -31.60 -27.47 7.61
CA LEU A 829 -32.31 -28.01 6.44
C LEU A 829 -31.73 -27.56 5.09
N ILE A 830 -30.81 -26.58 5.09
CA ILE A 830 -30.34 -25.89 3.89
C ILE A 830 -28.82 -25.96 3.80
N LEU A 831 -28.32 -26.18 2.59
CA LEU A 831 -26.90 -26.09 2.25
C LEU A 831 -26.68 -24.91 1.32
N GLU A 832 -25.81 -23.98 1.72
CA GLU A 832 -25.56 -22.72 1.02
C GLU A 832 -24.07 -22.41 0.93
N ALA A 833 -23.67 -21.61 -0.06
CA ALA A 833 -22.33 -21.03 -0.12
C ALA A 833 -22.41 -19.52 0.15
N VAL A 834 -21.82 -19.08 1.26
CA VAL A 834 -21.78 -17.69 1.75
C VAL A 834 -20.34 -17.29 2.05
N PRO A 835 -19.97 -16.01 2.31
CA PRO A 835 -18.58 -15.61 2.53
C PRO A 835 -17.77 -16.42 3.55
N GLN A 836 -18.45 -17.07 4.51
CA GLN A 836 -17.86 -17.98 5.51
C GLN A 836 -17.55 -19.40 4.97
N GLY A 837 -17.92 -19.69 3.72
CA GLY A 837 -17.79 -20.98 3.05
C GLY A 837 -19.13 -21.64 2.75
N VAL A 838 -19.04 -22.87 2.24
CA VAL A 838 -20.17 -23.77 2.04
C VAL A 838 -20.55 -24.38 3.37
N ARG A 839 -21.77 -24.11 3.82
CA ARG A 839 -22.22 -24.50 5.17
C ARG A 839 -23.67 -24.96 5.17
N MET A 840 -24.02 -25.61 6.28
CA MET A 840 -25.39 -25.92 6.63
C MET A 840 -25.99 -24.74 7.41
N THR A 841 -27.26 -24.46 7.16
CA THR A 841 -28.01 -23.39 7.83
C THR A 841 -29.46 -23.79 8.07
N THR A 842 -30.15 -23.02 8.89
CA THR A 842 -31.56 -23.22 9.22
C THR A 842 -32.44 -22.40 8.26
N LEU A 843 -33.70 -22.79 8.13
CA LEU A 843 -34.65 -22.06 7.29
C LEU A 843 -34.88 -20.63 7.82
N GLU A 844 -34.85 -20.49 9.14
CA GLU A 844 -34.99 -19.23 9.88
C GLU A 844 -33.85 -18.26 9.56
N HIS A 845 -32.62 -18.77 9.47
CA HIS A 845 -31.44 -17.94 9.20
C HIS A 845 -31.28 -17.59 7.71
N CYS A 846 -31.66 -18.50 6.81
CA CYS A 846 -31.61 -18.26 5.36
C CYS A 846 -32.81 -17.37 4.93
N ILE A 847 -34.02 -17.92 4.99
CA ILE A 847 -35.22 -17.29 4.44
C ILE A 847 -35.87 -16.31 5.41
N GLY A 848 -35.82 -16.58 6.73
CA GLY A 848 -36.53 -15.75 7.73
C GLY A 848 -36.08 -14.29 7.77
N VAL A 849 -34.86 -13.99 7.29
CA VAL A 849 -34.31 -12.62 7.22
C VAL A 849 -34.42 -11.99 5.84
N ALA A 850 -34.98 -12.69 4.85
CA ALA A 850 -35.13 -12.21 3.49
C ALA A 850 -36.31 -11.24 3.32
N ASP A 851 -36.19 -10.37 2.32
CA ASP A 851 -37.27 -9.49 1.85
C ASP A 851 -38.11 -10.16 0.76
N ALA A 852 -37.53 -11.11 0.01
CA ALA A 852 -38.27 -11.94 -0.93
C ALA A 852 -37.59 -13.31 -1.04
N ALA A 853 -38.39 -14.35 -1.26
CA ALA A 853 -37.91 -15.73 -1.36
C ALA A 853 -38.77 -16.55 -2.32
N ALA A 854 -38.17 -17.47 -3.06
CA ALA A 854 -38.91 -18.39 -3.92
C ALA A 854 -38.38 -19.83 -3.84
N ILE A 855 -39.28 -20.78 -4.07
CA ILE A 855 -38.99 -22.21 -4.18
C ILE A 855 -39.06 -22.61 -5.65
N LEU A 856 -37.92 -22.99 -6.21
CA LEU A 856 -37.80 -23.56 -7.54
C LEU A 856 -37.57 -25.06 -7.42
N ARG A 857 -38.55 -25.86 -7.85
CA ARG A 857 -38.49 -27.32 -7.80
C ARG A 857 -37.98 -27.90 -9.12
N PRO A 858 -36.89 -28.68 -9.10
CA PRO A 858 -36.44 -29.43 -10.27
C PRO A 858 -37.43 -30.51 -10.71
N ARG A 859 -37.78 -30.55 -12.00
CA ARG A 859 -38.59 -31.61 -12.62
C ARG A 859 -37.68 -32.72 -13.16
N VAL A 860 -36.99 -33.40 -12.24
CA VAL A 860 -36.03 -34.49 -12.54
C VAL A 860 -36.40 -35.77 -11.79
N ALA A 861 -35.77 -36.90 -12.12
CA ALA A 861 -36.04 -38.16 -11.43
C ALA A 861 -35.59 -38.09 -9.96
N GLU A 862 -36.22 -38.87 -9.09
CA GLU A 862 -35.85 -38.93 -7.66
C GLU A 862 -34.39 -39.39 -7.46
N SER A 863 -33.86 -40.22 -8.37
CA SER A 863 -32.45 -40.60 -8.41
C SER A 863 -31.51 -39.41 -8.64
N ASP A 864 -31.92 -38.44 -9.47
CA ASP A 864 -31.15 -37.22 -9.73
C ASP A 864 -31.20 -36.28 -8.53
N VAL A 865 -32.35 -36.17 -7.86
CA VAL A 865 -32.49 -35.41 -6.60
C VAL A 865 -31.58 -35.99 -5.52
N ARG A 866 -31.60 -37.32 -5.34
CA ARG A 866 -30.72 -38.02 -4.40
C ARG A 866 -29.25 -37.74 -4.69
N MET A 867 -28.85 -37.80 -5.97
CA MET A 867 -27.48 -37.50 -6.39
C MET A 867 -27.12 -36.02 -6.15
N ALA A 868 -28.02 -35.09 -6.42
CA ALA A 868 -27.79 -33.66 -6.21
C ALA A 868 -27.56 -33.34 -4.73
N ILE A 869 -28.37 -33.91 -3.83
CA ILE A 869 -28.17 -33.76 -2.37
C ILE A 869 -26.84 -34.40 -1.97
N SER A 870 -26.56 -35.62 -2.41
CA SER A 870 -25.30 -36.31 -2.14
C SER A 870 -24.06 -35.49 -2.59
N ARG A 871 -24.12 -34.87 -3.77
CA ARG A 871 -23.10 -33.93 -4.26
C ARG A 871 -23.01 -32.67 -3.39
N ALA A 872 -24.13 -32.09 -2.97
CA ALA A 872 -24.12 -30.92 -2.09
C ALA A 872 -23.33 -31.16 -0.80
N PHE A 873 -23.52 -32.32 -0.17
CA PHE A 873 -22.75 -32.72 1.02
C PHE A 873 -21.25 -32.85 0.73
N SER A 874 -20.85 -33.28 -0.46
CA SER A 874 -19.43 -33.34 -0.86
C SER A 874 -18.76 -31.96 -0.99
N HIS A 875 -19.55 -30.89 -1.04
CA HIS A 875 -19.05 -29.51 -1.07
C HIS A 875 -19.03 -28.85 0.30
N LEU A 876 -19.54 -29.50 1.35
CA LEU A 876 -19.63 -28.91 2.68
C LEU A 876 -18.23 -28.57 3.24
N GLY A 877 -18.07 -27.36 3.77
CA GLY A 877 -16.82 -26.87 4.33
C GLY A 877 -15.86 -26.27 3.29
N LYS A 878 -16.20 -26.31 1.99
CA LYS A 878 -15.39 -25.64 0.96
C LYS A 878 -15.42 -24.11 1.17
N PRO A 879 -14.28 -23.41 1.01
CA PRO A 879 -14.24 -21.96 1.09
C PRO A 879 -15.13 -21.27 0.04
N TYR A 880 -15.55 -20.04 0.32
CA TYR A 880 -16.30 -19.23 -0.65
C TYR A 880 -15.38 -18.70 -1.74
N ASP A 881 -15.88 -18.65 -2.98
CA ASP A 881 -15.16 -18.09 -4.10
C ASP A 881 -15.48 -16.60 -4.33
N PHE A 882 -14.57 -15.70 -3.92
CA PHE A 882 -14.71 -14.26 -4.18
C PHE A 882 -14.32 -13.86 -5.60
N ASP A 883 -13.71 -14.77 -6.34
CA ASP A 883 -13.27 -14.58 -7.70
C ASP A 883 -14.39 -14.95 -8.71
N PHE A 884 -15.43 -15.68 -8.31
CA PHE A 884 -16.50 -16.15 -9.21
C PHE A 884 -15.94 -16.95 -10.40
N ASP A 885 -14.90 -17.75 -10.17
CA ASP A 885 -14.26 -18.66 -11.11
C ASP A 885 -14.94 -20.05 -11.07
N PHE A 886 -15.96 -20.23 -11.92
CA PHE A 886 -16.70 -21.49 -12.09
C PHE A 886 -15.84 -22.67 -12.62
N PHE A 887 -14.54 -22.49 -12.83
CA PHE A 887 -13.65 -23.55 -13.31
C PHE A 887 -12.87 -24.24 -12.19
N SER A 888 -12.96 -23.73 -10.95
CA SER A 888 -12.32 -24.33 -9.77
C SER A 888 -13.39 -24.93 -8.87
N SER A 889 -13.13 -26.12 -8.33
CA SER A 889 -14.10 -26.80 -7.43
C SER A 889 -13.74 -26.68 -5.96
N ASP A 890 -12.55 -26.16 -5.66
CA ASP A 890 -12.02 -25.99 -4.30
C ASP A 890 -12.72 -24.87 -3.53
N LYS A 891 -13.33 -23.93 -4.24
CA LYS A 891 -14.15 -22.84 -3.70
C LYS A 891 -15.41 -22.73 -4.52
N LEU A 892 -16.51 -22.29 -3.91
CA LEU A 892 -17.79 -22.17 -4.59
C LEU A 892 -18.51 -20.87 -4.26
N VAL A 893 -19.27 -20.39 -5.23
CA VAL A 893 -20.34 -19.40 -5.00
C VAL A 893 -21.71 -20.07 -4.87
N CYS A 894 -22.69 -19.32 -4.37
CA CYS A 894 -24.04 -19.80 -4.05
C CYS A 894 -24.72 -20.52 -5.21
N THR A 895 -24.62 -19.99 -6.42
CA THR A 895 -25.22 -20.59 -7.63
C THR A 895 -24.35 -21.67 -8.26
N GLU A 896 -23.04 -21.63 -8.08
CA GLU A 896 -22.16 -22.70 -8.53
C GLU A 896 -22.43 -23.98 -7.74
N LEU A 897 -22.67 -23.87 -6.43
CA LEU A 897 -23.10 -24.99 -5.61
C LEU A 897 -24.33 -25.67 -6.23
N VAL A 898 -25.37 -24.91 -6.58
CA VAL A 898 -26.58 -25.44 -7.23
C VAL A 898 -26.27 -26.05 -8.61
N TYR A 899 -25.45 -25.37 -9.41
CA TYR A 899 -25.01 -25.83 -10.72
C TYR A 899 -24.33 -27.20 -10.64
N ARG A 900 -23.37 -27.37 -9.72
CA ARG A 900 -22.61 -28.62 -9.52
C ARG A 900 -23.49 -29.77 -9.01
N CYS A 901 -24.43 -29.46 -8.11
CA CYS A 901 -25.35 -30.47 -7.58
C CYS A 901 -26.18 -31.10 -8.71
N TYR A 902 -26.75 -30.27 -9.58
CA TYR A 902 -27.63 -30.71 -10.68
C TYR A 902 -26.94 -30.89 -12.02
N GLU A 903 -25.60 -30.87 -12.07
CA GLU A 903 -24.86 -31.01 -13.32
C GLU A 903 -25.20 -32.34 -14.02
N GLY A 904 -25.64 -32.24 -15.27
CA GLY A 904 -26.11 -33.35 -16.09
C GLY A 904 -27.63 -33.59 -16.02
N SER A 905 -28.29 -33.23 -14.92
CA SER A 905 -29.73 -33.39 -14.72
C SER A 905 -30.52 -32.11 -15.05
N LEU A 906 -29.94 -30.93 -14.79
CA LEU A 906 -30.47 -29.63 -15.21
C LEU A 906 -29.51 -28.93 -16.17
N GLN A 907 -30.05 -28.23 -17.17
CA GLN A 907 -29.27 -27.44 -18.11
C GLN A 907 -29.34 -25.95 -17.75
N PHE A 908 -28.20 -25.38 -17.38
CA PHE A 908 -28.08 -23.97 -17.04
C PHE A 908 -27.26 -23.21 -18.10
N ALA A 909 -27.71 -22.00 -18.45
CA ALA A 909 -26.93 -21.10 -19.28
C ALA A 909 -25.92 -20.32 -18.42
N LEU A 910 -24.64 -20.39 -18.78
CA LEU A 910 -23.61 -19.54 -18.18
C LEU A 910 -23.53 -18.23 -18.98
N VAL A 911 -23.52 -17.11 -18.28
CA VAL A 911 -23.41 -15.75 -18.84
C VAL A 911 -22.07 -15.13 -18.46
N ASP A 912 -21.57 -14.22 -19.29
CA ASP A 912 -20.37 -13.45 -18.96
C ASP A 912 -20.74 -12.21 -18.13
N VAL A 913 -20.17 -12.11 -16.93
CA VAL A 913 -20.28 -10.95 -16.06
C VAL A 913 -18.87 -10.47 -15.74
N MET A 914 -18.55 -9.25 -16.17
CA MET A 914 -17.22 -8.63 -15.97
C MET A 914 -16.04 -9.49 -16.47
N GLY A 915 -16.22 -10.21 -17.59
CA GLY A 915 -15.17 -11.05 -18.19
C GLY A 915 -15.05 -12.45 -17.58
N ARG A 916 -16.01 -12.87 -16.74
CA ARG A 916 -16.05 -14.21 -16.14
C ARG A 916 -17.38 -14.90 -16.45
N ARG A 917 -17.31 -16.17 -16.83
CA ARG A 917 -18.50 -17.01 -17.01
C ARG A 917 -19.06 -17.44 -15.64
N THR A 918 -20.30 -17.05 -15.38
CA THR A 918 -21.00 -17.31 -14.11
C THR A 918 -22.49 -17.56 -14.37
N MET A 919 -23.22 -17.97 -13.35
CA MET A 919 -24.67 -18.10 -13.36
C MET A 919 -25.26 -17.29 -12.20
N PRO A 920 -25.61 -16.01 -12.39
CA PRO A 920 -26.30 -15.24 -11.35
C PRO A 920 -27.64 -15.89 -10.98
N PRO A 921 -28.15 -15.75 -9.74
CA PRO A 921 -29.43 -16.36 -9.34
C PRO A 921 -30.61 -15.95 -10.23
N THR A 922 -30.54 -14.74 -10.81
CA THR A 922 -31.53 -14.22 -11.76
C THR A 922 -31.66 -15.11 -13.02
N GLU A 923 -30.61 -15.83 -13.42
CA GLU A 923 -30.67 -16.73 -14.58
C GLU A 923 -31.50 -18.00 -14.30
N LEU A 924 -31.69 -18.40 -13.04
CA LEU A 924 -32.64 -19.46 -12.67
C LEU A 924 -34.08 -19.02 -12.97
N VAL A 925 -34.40 -17.75 -12.70
CA VAL A 925 -35.71 -17.16 -13.00
C VAL A 925 -35.88 -16.98 -14.50
N ARG A 926 -34.83 -16.56 -15.22
CA ARG A 926 -34.86 -16.44 -16.67
C ARG A 926 -35.12 -17.79 -17.34
N LYS A 927 -34.45 -18.84 -16.88
CA LYS A 927 -34.68 -20.22 -17.34
C LYS A 927 -36.13 -20.63 -17.10
N PHE A 928 -36.62 -20.47 -15.87
CA PHE A 928 -38.01 -20.78 -15.54
C PHE A 928 -39.01 -20.03 -16.44
N ALA A 929 -38.84 -18.73 -16.62
CA ALA A 929 -39.72 -17.90 -17.46
C ALA A 929 -39.69 -18.34 -18.93
N ALA A 930 -38.52 -18.72 -19.45
CA ALA A 930 -38.36 -19.18 -20.83
C ALA A 930 -39.02 -20.54 -21.08
N GLU A 931 -39.12 -21.39 -20.05
CA GLU A 931 -39.65 -22.75 -20.14
C GLU A 931 -41.09 -22.90 -19.64
N SER A 932 -41.62 -21.91 -18.92
CA SER A 932 -42.95 -21.99 -18.32
C SER A 932 -44.03 -22.32 -19.36
N GLY A 933 -44.92 -23.25 -19.01
CA GLY A 933 -45.96 -23.78 -19.89
C GLY A 933 -45.49 -24.80 -20.94
N GLN A 934 -44.19 -25.11 -21.05
CA GLN A 934 -43.70 -26.09 -22.01
C GLN A 934 -43.58 -27.50 -21.41
N PRO A 935 -43.83 -28.58 -22.19
CA PRO A 935 -43.64 -29.96 -21.71
C PRO A 935 -42.20 -30.28 -21.27
N LYS A 936 -41.21 -29.55 -21.81
CA LYS A 936 -39.78 -29.71 -21.52
C LYS A 936 -39.28 -28.87 -20.32
N ALA A 937 -40.16 -28.17 -19.61
CA ALA A 937 -39.76 -27.33 -18.49
C ALA A 937 -39.06 -28.14 -17.40
N GLN A 938 -37.85 -27.71 -17.02
CA GLN A 938 -37.03 -28.41 -16.02
C GLN A 938 -37.20 -27.86 -14.61
N LEU A 939 -37.84 -26.69 -14.45
CA LEU A 939 -38.09 -26.03 -13.17
C LEU A 939 -39.58 -25.70 -13.02
N GLU A 940 -40.08 -25.81 -11.79
CA GLU A 940 -41.43 -25.39 -11.37
C GLU A 940 -41.30 -24.35 -10.24
N CYS A 941 -42.03 -23.24 -10.32
CA CYS A 941 -42.12 -22.28 -9.22
C CYS A 941 -43.25 -22.72 -8.27
N VAL A 942 -42.88 -23.32 -7.14
CA VAL A 942 -43.84 -23.85 -6.16
C VAL A 942 -44.43 -22.74 -5.31
N CYS A 943 -43.62 -21.71 -5.04
CA CYS A 943 -43.96 -20.65 -4.11
C CYS A 943 -43.08 -19.42 -4.32
N PHE A 944 -43.69 -18.24 -4.29
CA PHE A 944 -43.00 -16.95 -4.29
C PHE A 944 -43.57 -16.06 -3.18
N LEU A 945 -42.69 -15.64 -2.27
CA LEU A 945 -42.93 -14.60 -1.27
C LEU A 945 -42.26 -13.31 -1.72
N ASP A 946 -43.05 -12.25 -1.87
CA ASP A 946 -42.55 -10.93 -2.24
C ASP A 946 -42.81 -9.92 -1.11
N GLY A 947 -41.76 -9.21 -0.72
CA GLY A 947 -41.80 -8.18 0.31
C GLY A 947 -42.28 -6.85 -0.22
N ASP A 948 -43.38 -6.34 0.34
CA ASP A 948 -43.82 -4.96 0.14
C ASP A 948 -43.16 -4.05 1.17
N GLU A 949 -42.16 -3.28 0.72
CA GLU A 949 -41.41 -2.34 1.56
C GLU A 949 -42.28 -1.24 2.17
N ARG A 950 -43.40 -0.87 1.52
CA ARG A 950 -44.32 0.16 2.04
C ARG A 950 -45.11 -0.37 3.23
N ARG A 951 -45.53 -1.63 3.15
CA ARG A 951 -46.32 -2.32 4.19
C ARG A 951 -45.45 -3.01 5.25
N GLY A 952 -44.17 -3.24 4.95
CA GLY A 952 -43.22 -3.92 5.85
C GLY A 952 -43.56 -5.39 6.08
N ARG A 953 -44.23 -6.04 5.12
CA ARG A 953 -44.65 -7.46 5.19
C ARG A 953 -44.46 -8.13 3.83
N ALA A 954 -44.14 -9.41 3.85
CA ALA A 954 -44.15 -10.28 2.67
C ALA A 954 -45.51 -10.97 2.51
N SER A 955 -45.91 -11.21 1.28
CA SER A 955 -47.10 -12.02 0.96
C SER A 955 -46.82 -12.96 -0.21
N PHE A 956 -47.56 -14.07 -0.25
CA PHE A 956 -47.49 -15.00 -1.38
C PHE A 956 -48.02 -14.32 -2.65
N GLN A 957 -47.29 -14.48 -3.76
CA GLN A 957 -47.62 -13.87 -5.05
C GLN A 957 -47.75 -14.92 -6.16
N SER A 958 -48.31 -14.49 -7.28
CA SER A 958 -48.49 -15.33 -8.47
C SER A 958 -47.17 -15.56 -9.22
N GLU A 959 -47.15 -16.61 -10.04
CA GLU A 959 -46.04 -16.90 -10.96
C GLU A 959 -45.75 -15.74 -11.93
N ALA A 960 -46.78 -15.04 -12.40
CA ALA A 960 -46.61 -13.87 -13.26
C ALA A 960 -45.80 -12.75 -12.56
N LEU A 961 -46.06 -12.50 -11.27
CA LEU A 961 -45.29 -11.54 -10.47
C LEU A 961 -43.88 -12.04 -10.15
N PHE A 962 -43.67 -13.35 -10.09
CA PHE A 962 -42.34 -13.94 -9.97
C PHE A 962 -41.51 -13.68 -11.23
N ILE A 963 -42.08 -13.86 -12.43
CA ILE A 963 -41.41 -13.56 -13.71
C ILE A 963 -41.12 -12.06 -13.85
N ASP A 964 -42.03 -11.19 -13.40
CA ASP A 964 -41.85 -9.74 -13.38
C ASP A 964 -40.60 -9.28 -12.60
N THR A 965 -40.09 -10.08 -11.66
CA THR A 965 -38.85 -9.77 -10.94
C THR A 965 -37.63 -9.59 -11.85
N LEU A 966 -37.63 -10.16 -13.07
CA LEU A 966 -36.58 -9.97 -14.08
C LEU A 966 -36.44 -8.50 -14.55
N GLN A 967 -37.51 -7.71 -14.43
CA GLN A 967 -37.53 -6.29 -14.80
C GLN A 967 -37.20 -5.36 -13.63
N ARG A 968 -37.10 -5.90 -12.41
CA ARG A 968 -36.88 -5.10 -11.20
C ARG A 968 -35.38 -4.89 -10.97
N PRO A 969 -34.96 -3.67 -10.58
CA PRO A 969 -33.55 -3.38 -10.30
C PRO A 969 -33.07 -4.12 -9.05
N GLY A 970 -31.76 -4.39 -8.99
CA GLY A 970 -31.14 -5.11 -7.87
C GLY A 970 -31.08 -4.35 -6.54
N LEU A 971 -31.19 -3.03 -6.56
CA LEU A 971 -31.24 -2.18 -5.37
C LEU A 971 -32.33 -1.12 -5.53
N MET A 972 -33.35 -1.13 -4.66
CA MET A 972 -34.36 -0.07 -4.61
C MET A 972 -33.91 1.02 -3.63
N LEU A 973 -33.21 2.04 -4.13
CA LEU A 973 -32.71 3.15 -3.30
C LEU A 973 -33.81 4.13 -2.86
N PHE A 974 -34.96 4.12 -3.52
CA PHE A 974 -36.10 4.98 -3.22
C PHE A 974 -37.42 4.22 -3.47
N PRO A 975 -38.44 4.34 -2.59
CA PRO A 975 -39.77 3.88 -2.94
C PRO A 975 -40.23 4.66 -4.16
N ALA A 976 -40.54 3.96 -5.27
CA ALA A 976 -41.05 4.60 -6.47
C ALA A 976 -42.23 5.51 -6.11
N ALA A 977 -42.09 6.80 -6.38
CA ALA A 977 -43.20 7.74 -6.31
C ALA A 977 -44.05 7.56 -7.57
N GLY A 978 -45.33 7.24 -7.38
CA GLY A 978 -46.40 7.45 -8.36
C GLY A 978 -46.41 6.59 -9.62
N ASN A 979 -47.28 5.58 -9.64
CA ASN A 979 -48.28 5.47 -10.70
C ASN A 979 -49.49 4.69 -10.14
N SER A 980 -50.39 5.42 -9.48
CA SER A 980 -51.73 4.96 -9.14
C SER A 980 -52.71 5.54 -10.16
N GLN A 981 -52.57 5.18 -11.42
CA GLN A 981 -53.58 5.37 -12.46
C GLN A 981 -53.41 4.30 -13.55
N ALA A 982 -53.95 3.11 -13.28
CA ALA A 982 -54.45 2.14 -14.25
C ALA A 982 -55.12 1.02 -13.45
N ASN A 983 -56.29 0.56 -13.89
CA ASN A 983 -57.21 -0.38 -13.24
C ASN A 983 -58.10 0.21 -12.14
N GLN A 984 -58.90 1.20 -12.53
CA GLN A 984 -60.35 1.07 -12.40
C GLN A 984 -60.94 1.19 -13.80
N GLU A 985 -61.08 0.06 -14.48
CA GLU A 985 -62.14 -0.32 -15.42
C GLU A 985 -61.97 -1.80 -15.78
#